data_AF-A0AAD9S7C0-F1
#
_entry.id   AF-A0AAD9S7C0-F1
#
_cell.length_a   1.000
_cell.length_b   1.000
_cell.length_c   1.000
_cell.angle_alpha   90.00
_cell.angle_beta   90.00
_cell.angle_gamma   90.00
#
_symmetry.space_group_name_H-M   'P 1'
#
loop_
_entity.id
_entity.type
_entity.pdbx_description
1 polymer ?
#
loop_
_entity_poly.entity_id
_entity_poly.type
_entity_poly.pdbx_seq_one_letter_code
_entity_poly.pdbx_strand_id
1 'polypeptide(L)'
;MDSRLAAATRMARPQTSIAMLAEAWKPSPRVRSVLRDKLRQLYTSTAARAIFILASVVVLGIGLSSLWSNVLDRIHIHHDMSWYGLGLYGLAPSTQYESFAALTPSLEYPRWDARCSQDYVFLGWRGHEVDEPGAVILDNKGELVWRQTGSDEDQNDVRPQMYRGERFLTFQMDGPNGNRSQGYWYMMDQSYTIRYRIRPKGFPHADMHEFQITNDNTAVIVTTIPIPYDLRSVGGPEHGWLENGYFQELDIETGELLFEWSSIDHFLPNTTMEPQDNCLIDPKARFAGCGDKEDSAFDYYHLNSVEKDSKGNYLISGRNMWGISYIDGRNGDVLWTLGAGEVNDFKDLSDGAALEFSWQHFARWVEEGKSLSFFDNHYHRIGDPAGESGGRVVDIDVPNRTVQLRKAYNHPHHIRPESQGNIQHLDNGNYMVGWGSSGAFTEFAGDGEVLCDARFGAEAFFEFSPVSSYRVFRGEWTGRPLYPPSVALNSGQAYVSWNGATEVVKWQVEMKNENSQTVHVIAQAFKDGFETTIDLPTNAADSLVRVVALGVDGEVLDASAFKRVPKWDSFRTTLNNLIVFSILAVFIASLCGMMIWWTYVREDHEFTRGYKELGKQIDNVHLMRQTFWKMCSELSLYNTVDKVVSKGGRFSYSNRSSTYFGFPLSSLPESLLVLSQTARLNHLVLIMKTNGVATWWLISSSLYASHAAGAADTIFYDETWAGPVRLAVGGTTPSSTNTSSSNSTWAGFNRVEATLVMPQLAIPSHPSERVDQYTAAFWIGLDGFVLSGDEAQGTGTGTVRGLWQAGVFMSIWENGTSAYTGFYEWVPNDPISLTSSQLAISEGDHVHVVVETSDGGYYGNTSLTNLNTSQTYSFGQEAPTTWRGPTWPSPGTSAEWIIEAGTYLNSTRHIFPDWGNATMLNAKACYGDNDSACIMAGAADENDLRMTAMRLNETGMLYTRSYVESDRVKETELDNPKEWYNNDSPLGIACVQSPFESTKRGLNVIQVR
;
A
#
# COMPACT_ATOMS: atom_id res chain seq x y z
N MET A 1 50.31 -8.09 76.13
CA MET A 1 50.09 -9.51 76.45
C MET A 1 49.77 -10.21 75.14
N ASP A 2 50.42 -11.33 74.95
CA ASP A 2 50.64 -12.07 73.71
C ASP A 2 49.39 -12.58 72.99
N SER A 3 49.42 -12.40 71.67
CA SER A 3 49.31 -13.46 70.66
C SER A 3 47.93 -13.91 70.12
N ARG A 4 47.87 -13.82 68.77
CA ARG A 4 47.21 -14.71 67.78
C ARG A 4 45.68 -14.58 67.62
N LEU A 5 45.11 -14.35 66.43
CA LEU A 5 45.64 -14.21 65.07
C LEU A 5 44.59 -13.47 64.19
N ALA A 6 45.10 -12.71 63.21
CA ALA A 6 44.53 -11.86 62.14
C ALA A 6 43.21 -12.32 61.47
N ALA A 7 42.25 -11.45 61.06
CA ALA A 7 42.27 -10.42 59.99
C ALA A 7 42.60 -11.03 58.60
N ALA A 8 41.95 -10.75 57.46
CA ALA A 8 40.96 -9.75 57.05
C ALA A 8 40.31 -10.17 55.70
N THR A 9 39.13 -9.60 55.44
CA THR A 9 38.47 -9.19 54.17
C THR A 9 38.88 -9.66 52.76
N ARG A 10 37.81 -9.86 51.97
CA ARG A 10 37.53 -9.52 50.55
C ARG A 10 37.81 -10.54 49.44
N MET A 11 36.68 -11.05 48.93
CA MET A 11 36.27 -11.22 47.52
C MET A 11 37.34 -11.16 46.43
N ALA A 12 37.53 -12.32 45.80
CA ALA A 12 37.72 -12.51 44.36
C ALA A 12 37.02 -13.82 43.96
N ARG A 13 36.29 -13.86 42.82
CA ARG A 13 35.76 -15.08 42.16
C ARG A 13 36.97 -15.99 41.77
N PRO A 14 36.89 -17.35 41.62
CA PRO A 14 35.85 -18.08 40.85
C PRO A 14 35.56 -19.58 41.23
N GLN A 15 34.57 -20.17 40.52
CA GLN A 15 34.45 -21.57 40.06
C GLN A 15 34.19 -22.77 41.02
N THR A 16 33.26 -23.61 40.52
CA THR A 16 33.13 -25.09 40.62
C THR A 16 32.72 -25.75 41.96
N SER A 17 31.42 -26.06 42.10
CA SER A 17 30.96 -27.28 42.81
C SER A 17 29.50 -27.69 42.50
N ILE A 18 29.16 -27.85 41.22
CA ILE A 18 28.03 -28.73 40.79
C ILE A 18 28.60 -29.93 40.01
N ALA A 19 29.81 -30.38 40.37
CA ALA A 19 30.43 -31.57 39.81
C ALA A 19 30.41 -32.77 40.77
N MET A 20 30.14 -32.57 42.08
CA MET A 20 30.23 -33.64 43.09
C MET A 20 28.91 -34.37 43.41
N LEU A 21 27.75 -33.91 42.93
CA LEU A 21 26.48 -34.64 43.10
C LEU A 21 26.07 -35.47 41.88
N ALA A 22 26.78 -35.36 40.75
CA ALA A 22 26.50 -36.10 39.53
C ALA A 22 27.22 -37.47 39.43
N GLU A 23 28.02 -37.86 40.42
CA GLU A 23 28.76 -39.14 40.41
C GLU A 23 28.09 -40.29 41.16
N ALA A 24 26.97 -40.08 41.85
CA ALA A 24 26.32 -41.14 42.61
C ALA A 24 25.35 -42.03 41.80
N TRP A 25 25.03 -41.69 40.54
CA TRP A 25 24.06 -42.44 39.72
C TRP A 25 24.53 -42.62 38.26
N LYS A 26 25.78 -43.03 38.05
CA LYS A 26 26.22 -43.53 36.73
C LYS A 26 25.88 -45.03 36.64
N PRO A 27 24.91 -45.46 35.80
CA PRO A 27 24.63 -46.88 35.63
C PRO A 27 25.87 -47.57 35.05
N SER A 28 26.12 -48.81 35.49
CA SER A 28 27.27 -49.60 35.04
C SER A 28 27.31 -49.73 33.50
N PRO A 29 28.49 -49.97 32.89
CA PRO A 29 28.63 -50.08 31.43
C PRO A 29 27.67 -51.10 30.78
N ARG A 30 27.27 -52.14 31.52
CA ARG A 30 26.26 -53.13 31.11
C ARG A 30 24.82 -52.58 31.08
N VAL A 31 24.47 -51.66 31.96
CA VAL A 31 23.12 -51.04 31.96
C VAL A 31 22.99 -50.04 30.82
N ARG A 32 24.07 -49.33 30.47
CA ARG A 32 24.09 -48.41 29.32
C ARG A 32 23.96 -49.13 27.98
N SER A 33 24.54 -50.32 27.83
CA SER A 33 24.38 -51.10 26.59
C SER A 33 22.95 -51.66 26.48
N VAL A 34 22.39 -52.20 27.57
CA VAL A 34 21.02 -52.74 27.57
C VAL A 34 19.96 -51.66 27.38
N LEU A 35 20.12 -50.46 27.97
CA LEU A 35 19.21 -49.34 27.70
C LEU A 35 19.32 -48.85 26.26
N ARG A 36 20.54 -48.77 25.72
CA ARG A 36 20.80 -48.31 24.35
C ARG A 36 20.27 -49.32 23.32
N ASP A 37 20.35 -50.61 23.60
CA ASP A 37 19.79 -51.67 22.75
C ASP A 37 18.27 -51.77 22.84
N LYS A 38 17.67 -51.57 24.03
CA LYS A 38 16.21 -51.46 24.18
C LYS A 38 15.65 -50.19 23.53
N LEU A 39 16.35 -49.05 23.64
CA LEU A 39 15.99 -47.81 22.94
C LEU A 39 16.14 -47.96 21.42
N ARG A 40 17.16 -48.70 20.94
CA ARG A 40 17.28 -49.08 19.53
C ARG A 40 16.14 -49.98 19.07
N GLN A 41 15.75 -50.98 19.85
CA GLN A 41 14.60 -51.85 19.55
C GLN A 41 13.27 -51.08 19.56
N LEU A 42 13.10 -50.09 20.44
CA LEU A 42 11.95 -49.18 20.39
C LEU A 42 12.00 -48.30 19.13
N TYR A 43 13.17 -47.77 18.75
CA TYR A 43 13.32 -46.92 17.56
C TYR A 43 13.18 -47.68 16.23
N THR A 44 13.40 -49.00 16.21
CA THR A 44 13.22 -49.85 15.01
C THR A 44 11.86 -50.55 14.97
N SER A 45 11.09 -50.53 16.07
CA SER A 45 9.74 -51.12 16.11
C SER A 45 8.74 -50.27 15.31
N THR A 46 8.11 -50.91 14.32
CA THR A 46 7.05 -50.31 13.50
C THR A 46 5.86 -49.85 14.35
N ALA A 47 5.55 -50.59 15.42
CA ALA A 47 4.46 -50.24 16.35
C ALA A 47 4.79 -49.00 17.19
N ALA A 48 6.04 -48.86 17.66
CA ALA A 48 6.47 -47.68 18.41
C ALA A 48 6.53 -46.43 17.53
N ARG A 49 6.97 -46.56 16.27
CA ARG A 49 6.91 -45.47 15.28
C ARG A 49 5.48 -45.06 14.97
N ALA A 50 4.56 -46.01 14.80
CA ALA A 50 3.16 -45.72 14.57
C ALA A 50 2.53 -44.99 15.77
N ILE A 51 2.84 -45.39 17.01
CA ILE A 51 2.38 -44.71 18.23
C ILE A 51 2.97 -43.29 18.33
N PHE A 52 4.26 -43.11 18.03
CA PHE A 52 4.89 -41.79 18.05
C PHE A 52 4.30 -40.87 16.97
N ILE A 53 4.05 -41.38 15.76
CA ILE A 53 3.37 -40.64 14.68
C ILE A 53 1.94 -40.29 15.10
N LEU A 54 1.17 -41.23 15.67
CA LEU A 54 -0.18 -40.94 16.17
C LEU A 54 -0.16 -39.89 17.27
N ALA A 55 0.75 -39.99 18.23
CA ALA A 55 0.91 -39.02 19.30
C ALA A 55 1.32 -37.64 18.76
N SER A 56 2.24 -37.58 17.80
CA SER A 56 2.62 -36.34 17.12
C SER A 56 1.45 -35.75 16.32
N VAL A 57 0.65 -36.56 15.63
CA VAL A 57 -0.55 -36.11 14.89
C VAL A 57 -1.64 -35.61 15.85
N VAL A 58 -1.82 -36.26 17.01
CA VAL A 58 -2.77 -35.80 18.04
C VAL A 58 -2.27 -34.53 18.72
N VAL A 59 -0.98 -34.42 19.04
CA VAL A 59 -0.40 -33.21 19.63
C VAL A 59 -0.38 -32.05 18.63
N LEU A 60 -0.06 -32.31 17.36
CA LEU A 60 -0.19 -31.33 16.28
C LEU A 60 -1.66 -30.97 16.04
N GLY A 61 -2.58 -31.94 16.09
CA GLY A 61 -4.01 -31.69 15.94
C GLY A 61 -4.58 -30.85 17.10
N ILE A 62 -4.17 -31.13 18.33
CA ILE A 62 -4.57 -30.35 19.52
C ILE A 62 -3.92 -28.95 19.46
N GLY A 63 -2.62 -28.87 19.18
CA GLY A 63 -1.90 -27.60 19.06
C GLY A 63 -2.40 -26.72 17.92
N LEU A 64 -2.74 -27.32 16.77
CA LEU A 64 -3.44 -26.64 15.69
C LEU A 64 -4.83 -26.22 16.18
N SER A 65 -5.62 -27.09 16.80
CA SER A 65 -6.99 -26.74 17.25
C SER A 65 -7.04 -25.58 18.25
N SER A 66 -6.05 -25.46 19.14
CA SER A 66 -5.95 -24.33 20.08
C SER A 66 -5.49 -23.01 19.41
N LEU A 67 -4.75 -23.10 18.32
CA LEU A 67 -4.41 -21.92 17.51
C LEU A 67 -5.62 -21.50 16.66
N TRP A 68 -6.34 -22.47 16.10
CA TRP A 68 -7.55 -22.23 15.32
C TRP A 68 -8.70 -21.69 16.18
N SER A 69 -8.86 -22.10 17.44
CA SER A 69 -9.90 -21.54 18.32
C SER A 69 -9.71 -20.04 18.51
N ASN A 70 -8.49 -19.59 18.80
CA ASN A 70 -8.20 -18.16 19.01
C ASN A 70 -8.41 -17.31 17.75
N VAL A 71 -8.20 -17.89 16.56
CA VAL A 71 -8.47 -17.21 15.28
C VAL A 71 -9.98 -17.19 14.99
N LEU A 72 -10.67 -18.31 15.19
CA LEU A 72 -12.11 -18.43 14.95
C LEU A 72 -12.94 -17.58 15.91
N ASP A 73 -12.49 -17.39 17.16
CA ASP A 73 -13.15 -16.56 18.16
C ASP A 73 -13.14 -15.06 17.80
N ARG A 74 -12.24 -14.65 16.88
CA ARG A 74 -12.15 -13.28 16.34
C ARG A 74 -12.95 -13.08 15.05
N ILE A 75 -13.52 -14.15 14.50
CA ILE A 75 -14.37 -14.11 13.31
C ILE A 75 -15.83 -14.08 13.75
N HIS A 76 -16.48 -12.95 13.55
CA HIS A 76 -17.87 -12.73 13.97
C HIS A 76 -18.81 -12.86 12.79
N ILE A 77 -19.54 -13.98 12.71
CA ILE A 77 -20.52 -14.22 11.64
C ILE A 77 -21.93 -14.18 12.24
N HIS A 78 -22.82 -13.40 11.63
CA HIS A 78 -24.24 -13.36 11.93
C HIS A 78 -25.09 -13.60 10.66
N HIS A 79 -26.33 -14.02 10.88
CA HIS A 79 -27.21 -14.54 9.82
C HIS A 79 -27.68 -13.52 8.78
N ASP A 80 -27.61 -12.25 9.11
CA ASP A 80 -28.05 -11.08 8.36
C ASP A 80 -26.90 -10.37 7.63
N MET A 81 -25.69 -10.92 7.72
CA MET A 81 -24.51 -10.41 7.03
C MET A 81 -24.65 -10.60 5.52
N SER A 82 -24.28 -9.57 4.78
CA SER A 82 -24.23 -9.60 3.32
C SER A 82 -23.04 -10.41 2.80
N TRP A 83 -23.02 -10.66 1.49
CA TRP A 83 -21.83 -11.21 0.83
C TRP A 83 -20.61 -10.29 0.95
N TYR A 84 -20.83 -8.98 1.07
CA TYR A 84 -19.78 -7.99 1.35
C TYR A 84 -19.21 -8.18 2.75
N GLY A 85 -20.06 -8.25 3.79
CA GLY A 85 -19.61 -8.47 5.16
C GLY A 85 -18.86 -9.80 5.36
N LEU A 86 -19.22 -10.83 4.59
CA LEU A 86 -18.53 -12.13 4.57
C LEU A 86 -17.18 -12.11 3.81
N GLY A 87 -16.85 -11.02 3.12
CA GLY A 87 -15.59 -10.87 2.37
C GLY A 87 -15.59 -11.51 0.98
N LEU A 88 -16.75 -11.84 0.38
CA LEU A 88 -16.79 -12.41 -0.98
C LEU A 88 -16.35 -11.42 -2.07
N TYR A 89 -16.36 -10.12 -1.78
CA TYR A 89 -15.85 -9.07 -2.66
C TYR A 89 -14.42 -8.63 -2.31
N GLY A 90 -13.72 -9.39 -1.45
CA GLY A 90 -12.43 -9.03 -0.86
C GLY A 90 -12.57 -8.52 0.58
N LEU A 91 -11.44 -8.44 1.29
CA LEU A 91 -11.41 -7.94 2.67
C LEU A 91 -11.40 -6.41 2.75
N ALA A 92 -10.92 -5.76 1.68
CA ALA A 92 -11.01 -4.32 1.43
C ALA A 92 -11.61 -4.06 0.04
N PRO A 93 -12.94 -4.24 -0.13
CA PRO A 93 -13.57 -4.11 -1.44
C PRO A 93 -13.32 -2.75 -2.08
N SER A 94 -12.98 -2.76 -3.38
CA SER A 94 -12.65 -1.56 -4.14
C SER A 94 -13.37 -1.49 -5.49
N THR A 95 -13.54 -0.28 -5.99
CA THR A 95 -14.13 0.03 -7.29
C THR A 95 -13.09 0.68 -8.19
N GLN A 96 -13.08 0.26 -9.46
CA GLN A 96 -12.29 0.87 -10.53
C GLN A 96 -13.24 1.55 -11.52
N TYR A 97 -12.91 2.76 -11.93
CA TYR A 97 -13.68 3.56 -12.88
C TYR A 97 -12.99 3.54 -14.25
N GLU A 98 -13.73 3.77 -15.34
CA GLU A 98 -13.15 3.77 -16.69
C GLU A 98 -12.30 5.04 -16.94
N SER A 99 -12.77 6.18 -16.40
CA SER A 99 -12.14 7.51 -16.55
C SER A 99 -11.13 7.84 -15.46
N PHE A 100 -10.97 6.97 -14.46
CA PHE A 100 -10.09 7.22 -13.32
C PHE A 100 -9.37 5.93 -12.90
N ALA A 101 -8.04 5.93 -13.05
CA ALA A 101 -7.24 4.71 -12.96
C ALA A 101 -7.11 4.14 -11.53
N ALA A 102 -7.13 5.02 -10.53
CA ALA A 102 -6.80 4.67 -9.16
C ALA A 102 -7.96 3.91 -8.48
N LEU A 103 -7.64 2.88 -7.68
CA LEU A 103 -8.66 2.09 -6.97
C LEU A 103 -9.37 2.91 -5.89
N THR A 104 -10.65 2.67 -5.66
CA THR A 104 -11.42 3.50 -4.72
C THR A 104 -12.16 2.61 -3.73
N PRO A 105 -12.34 3.02 -2.46
CA PRO A 105 -13.07 2.21 -1.51
C PRO A 105 -14.51 2.03 -1.96
N SER A 106 -14.97 0.77 -1.98
CA SER A 106 -16.36 0.45 -2.27
C SER A 106 -17.10 0.22 -0.97
N LEU A 107 -18.10 1.04 -0.68
CA LEU A 107 -18.85 0.98 0.57
C LEU A 107 -20.15 0.19 0.43
N GLU A 108 -20.49 -0.56 1.47
CA GLU A 108 -21.84 -1.09 1.68
C GLU A 108 -22.53 -0.29 2.79
N TYR A 109 -23.83 -0.01 2.60
CA TYR A 109 -24.69 0.56 3.63
C TYR A 109 -25.77 -0.45 4.05
N PRO A 110 -25.52 -1.32 5.04
CA PRO A 110 -26.54 -2.22 5.57
C PRO A 110 -27.77 -1.47 6.11
N ARG A 111 -27.58 -0.22 6.54
CA ARG A 111 -28.65 0.67 7.00
C ARG A 111 -28.48 2.09 6.45
N TRP A 112 -29.59 2.68 6.03
CA TRP A 112 -29.65 4.05 5.53
C TRP A 112 -30.97 4.73 5.92
N ASP A 113 -30.89 5.99 6.36
CA ASP A 113 -32.04 6.84 6.70
C ASP A 113 -31.83 8.25 6.13
N ALA A 114 -32.91 8.90 5.67
CA ALA A 114 -32.85 10.25 5.11
C ALA A 114 -32.44 11.32 6.15
N ARG A 115 -32.51 11.02 7.45
CA ARG A 115 -32.06 11.88 8.55
C ARG A 115 -30.53 11.93 8.69
N CYS A 116 -29.79 11.06 8.01
CA CYS A 116 -28.33 11.12 8.03
C CYS A 116 -27.81 12.40 7.39
N SER A 117 -26.65 12.86 7.86
CA SER A 117 -26.00 14.03 7.31
C SER A 117 -25.77 13.86 5.80
N GLN A 118 -26.00 14.96 5.08
CA GLN A 118 -25.71 15.06 3.65
C GLN A 118 -24.29 15.56 3.39
N ASP A 119 -23.52 15.84 4.44
CA ASP A 119 -22.12 16.26 4.36
C ASP A 119 -21.23 15.14 3.81
N TYR A 120 -20.09 15.54 3.25
CA TYR A 120 -19.08 14.62 2.78
C TYR A 120 -18.47 13.83 3.93
N VAL A 121 -18.01 12.62 3.62
CA VAL A 121 -17.27 11.74 4.54
C VAL A 121 -15.79 11.83 4.22
N PHE A 122 -14.96 12.04 5.24
CA PHE A 122 -13.51 12.12 5.13
C PHE A 122 -12.87 11.00 5.92
N LEU A 123 -11.95 10.28 5.28
CA LEU A 123 -11.23 9.18 5.90
C LEU A 123 -9.89 8.95 5.23
N GLY A 124 -8.93 8.41 5.97
CA GLY A 124 -7.74 7.78 5.41
C GLY A 124 -8.05 6.33 5.08
N TRP A 125 -8.02 5.94 3.81
CA TRP A 125 -8.23 4.56 3.39
C TRP A 125 -6.89 3.84 3.43
N ARG A 126 -6.70 2.93 4.39
CA ARG A 126 -5.43 2.22 4.60
C ARG A 126 -5.62 0.83 5.19
N GLY A 127 -4.61 -0.02 5.06
CA GLY A 127 -4.65 -1.38 5.56
C GLY A 127 -3.63 -2.27 4.87
N HIS A 128 -3.52 -3.52 5.30
CA HIS A 128 -2.64 -4.50 4.64
C HIS A 128 -3.31 -5.16 3.43
N GLU A 129 -4.62 -4.98 3.27
CA GLU A 129 -5.39 -5.41 2.10
C GLU A 129 -5.73 -4.22 1.17
N VAL A 130 -5.13 -3.04 1.41
CA VAL A 130 -5.31 -1.84 0.58
C VAL A 130 -4.05 -1.61 -0.24
N ASP A 131 -4.17 -1.76 -1.56
CA ASP A 131 -3.03 -1.64 -2.49
C ASP A 131 -2.52 -0.18 -2.59
N GLU A 132 -3.44 0.79 -2.60
CA GLU A 132 -3.12 2.20 -2.77
C GLU A 132 -3.73 3.03 -1.62
N PRO A 133 -3.04 3.16 -0.47
CA PRO A 133 -3.56 3.93 0.65
C PRO A 133 -3.63 5.43 0.34
N GLY A 134 -4.46 6.16 1.07
CA GLY A 134 -4.47 7.62 1.00
C GLY A 134 -5.73 8.28 1.53
N ALA A 135 -5.75 9.62 1.52
CA ALA A 135 -6.92 10.39 1.90
C ALA A 135 -8.03 10.26 0.87
N VAL A 136 -9.25 10.11 1.37
CA VAL A 136 -10.47 9.94 0.58
C VAL A 136 -11.55 10.89 1.10
N ILE A 137 -12.25 11.52 0.16
CA ILE A 137 -13.51 12.23 0.36
C ILE A 137 -14.58 11.44 -0.39
N LEU A 138 -15.62 11.02 0.32
CA LEU A 138 -16.80 10.38 -0.24
C LEU A 138 -18.01 11.30 -0.09
N ASP A 139 -18.97 11.17 -1.00
CA ASP A 139 -20.28 11.75 -0.78
C ASP A 139 -21.04 10.99 0.32
N ASN A 140 -22.21 11.51 0.68
CA ASN A 140 -23.00 10.91 1.74
C ASN A 140 -23.49 9.49 1.42
N LYS A 141 -23.49 9.07 0.14
CA LYS A 141 -23.88 7.73 -0.29
C LYS A 141 -22.68 6.79 -0.46
N GLY A 142 -21.46 7.26 -0.16
CA GLY A 142 -20.23 6.49 -0.29
C GLY A 142 -19.63 6.47 -1.70
N GLU A 143 -20.11 7.29 -2.62
CA GLU A 143 -19.46 7.47 -3.93
C GLU A 143 -18.23 8.36 -3.79
N LEU A 144 -17.22 8.13 -4.62
CA LEU A 144 -16.01 8.95 -4.58
C LEU A 144 -16.31 10.42 -4.92
N VAL A 145 -15.71 11.32 -4.18
CA VAL A 145 -15.61 12.74 -4.55
C VAL A 145 -14.18 13.08 -4.88
N TRP A 146 -13.25 12.69 -4.01
CA TRP A 146 -11.84 12.88 -4.22
C TRP A 146 -11.04 11.75 -3.56
N ARG A 147 -9.93 11.37 -4.15
CA ARG A 147 -8.85 10.73 -3.39
C ARG A 147 -7.49 11.30 -3.78
N GLN A 148 -6.56 11.26 -2.83
CA GLN A 148 -5.15 11.45 -3.13
C GLN A 148 -4.68 10.29 -4.02
N THR A 149 -3.96 10.62 -5.08
CA THR A 149 -3.37 9.66 -6.03
C THR A 149 -1.86 9.82 -6.05
N GLY A 150 -1.14 8.73 -6.38
CA GLY A 150 0.32 8.78 -6.53
C GLY A 150 1.08 8.95 -5.21
N SER A 151 0.48 8.52 -4.09
CA SER A 151 1.14 8.35 -2.79
C SER A 151 0.93 6.89 -2.38
N ASP A 152 2.00 6.25 -1.93
CA ASP A 152 1.96 4.88 -1.39
C ASP A 152 1.99 4.90 0.15
N GLU A 153 1.71 6.06 0.74
CA GLU A 153 1.80 6.30 2.17
C GLU A 153 0.42 6.39 2.84
N ASP A 154 0.37 5.87 4.06
CA ASP A 154 -0.80 5.99 4.91
C ASP A 154 -1.03 7.47 5.27
N GLN A 155 -2.23 7.96 4.95
CA GLN A 155 -2.68 9.30 5.36
C GLN A 155 -3.62 9.18 6.55
N ASN A 156 -3.22 9.72 7.69
CA ASN A 156 -3.97 9.62 8.94
C ASN A 156 -4.77 10.90 9.24
N ASP A 157 -5.86 10.72 10.00
CA ASP A 157 -6.73 11.79 10.53
C ASP A 157 -7.19 12.82 9.48
N VAL A 158 -7.66 12.33 8.34
CA VAL A 158 -8.11 13.13 7.20
C VAL A 158 -9.39 13.88 7.55
N ARG A 159 -9.32 15.22 7.65
CA ARG A 159 -10.50 16.03 7.98
C ARG A 159 -10.43 17.46 7.44
N PRO A 160 -11.58 18.11 7.18
CA PRO A 160 -11.61 19.54 6.87
C PRO A 160 -11.48 20.37 8.16
N GLN A 161 -10.68 21.43 8.13
CA GLN A 161 -10.50 22.40 9.22
C GLN A 161 -10.48 23.84 8.68
N MET A 162 -10.90 24.80 9.49
CA MET A 162 -10.92 26.21 9.12
C MET A 162 -9.64 26.92 9.57
N TYR A 163 -9.02 27.68 8.67
CA TYR A 163 -7.87 28.53 8.95
C TYR A 163 -8.07 29.88 8.25
N ARG A 164 -8.12 30.97 9.04
CA ARG A 164 -8.28 32.36 8.58
C ARG A 164 -9.46 32.58 7.62
N GLY A 165 -10.55 31.84 7.84
CA GLY A 165 -11.77 31.92 7.02
C GLY A 165 -11.76 31.05 5.77
N GLU A 166 -10.66 30.33 5.51
CA GLU A 166 -10.55 29.35 4.43
C GLU A 166 -10.55 27.93 4.97
N ARG A 167 -11.01 26.97 4.15
CA ARG A 167 -11.11 25.57 4.54
C ARG A 167 -9.93 24.78 3.97
N PHE A 168 -9.25 24.04 4.82
CA PHE A 168 -8.15 23.16 4.47
C PHE A 168 -8.50 21.71 4.78
N LEU A 169 -8.09 20.79 3.92
CA LEU A 169 -8.03 19.37 4.21
C LEU A 169 -6.71 19.11 4.93
N THR A 170 -6.78 18.48 6.10
CA THR A 170 -5.60 18.20 6.93
C THR A 170 -5.41 16.70 7.08
N PHE A 171 -4.17 16.24 7.02
CA PHE A 171 -3.82 14.83 7.22
C PHE A 171 -2.33 14.70 7.58
N GLN A 172 -1.96 13.59 8.20
CA GLN A 172 -0.58 13.25 8.53
C GLN A 172 -0.04 12.20 7.55
N MET A 173 1.20 12.38 7.08
CA MET A 173 1.97 11.40 6.26
C MET A 173 3.49 11.69 6.36
N ASP A 174 4.31 11.04 5.54
CA ASP A 174 5.77 11.23 5.39
C ASP A 174 6.58 10.91 6.64
N GLY A 175 6.37 9.69 7.14
CA GLY A 175 7.11 9.17 8.27
C GLY A 175 8.53 8.71 7.92
N PRO A 176 9.53 8.99 8.77
CA PRO A 176 10.90 8.55 8.51
C PRO A 176 10.97 7.02 8.42
N ASN A 177 11.68 6.51 7.42
CA ASN A 177 11.81 5.07 7.12
C ASN A 177 10.45 4.35 6.92
N GLY A 178 9.42 5.08 6.43
CA GLY A 178 8.08 4.54 6.24
C GLY A 178 7.30 4.33 7.54
N ASN A 179 7.68 5.00 8.64
CA ASN A 179 6.96 4.91 9.91
C ASN A 179 5.57 5.56 9.80
N ARG A 180 4.52 4.75 9.75
CA ARG A 180 3.13 5.20 9.56
C ARG A 180 2.54 5.97 10.74
N SER A 181 3.19 5.96 11.90
CA SER A 181 2.71 6.67 13.12
C SER A 181 3.36 8.03 13.32
N GLN A 182 4.39 8.36 12.54
CA GLN A 182 5.18 9.58 12.66
C GLN A 182 5.29 10.26 11.30
N GLY A 183 5.57 11.57 11.25
CA GLY A 183 5.84 12.29 10.00
C GLY A 183 5.56 13.78 10.11
N TYR A 184 4.79 14.32 9.18
CA TYR A 184 4.41 15.72 9.09
C TYR A 184 2.90 15.87 8.94
N TRP A 185 2.37 16.98 9.43
CA TRP A 185 1.00 17.40 9.16
C TRP A 185 0.97 18.30 7.94
N TYR A 186 0.06 17.97 7.03
CA TYR A 186 -0.16 18.71 5.80
C TYR A 186 -1.49 19.46 5.86
N MET A 187 -1.50 20.69 5.34
CA MET A 187 -2.71 21.45 5.08
C MET A 187 -2.82 21.68 3.58
N MET A 188 -3.85 21.10 2.98
CA MET A 188 -4.16 21.17 1.57
C MET A 188 -5.39 22.06 1.35
N ASP A 189 -5.28 23.03 0.44
CA ASP A 189 -6.39 23.93 0.17
C ASP A 189 -7.48 23.28 -0.71
N GLN A 190 -8.55 24.03 -0.99
CA GLN A 190 -9.65 23.60 -1.85
C GLN A 190 -9.26 23.33 -3.31
N SER A 191 -8.06 23.73 -3.74
CA SER A 191 -7.52 23.40 -5.07
C SER A 191 -6.74 22.08 -5.09
N TYR A 192 -6.68 21.39 -3.95
CA TYR A 192 -5.87 20.22 -3.69
C TYR A 192 -4.36 20.50 -3.75
N THR A 193 -3.96 21.73 -3.43
CA THR A 193 -2.55 22.12 -3.33
C THR A 193 -2.13 22.15 -1.86
N ILE A 194 -1.05 21.45 -1.52
CA ILE A 194 -0.43 21.55 -0.20
C ILE A 194 0.11 22.97 -0.01
N ARG A 195 -0.36 23.65 1.04
CA ARG A 195 0.09 25.01 1.40
C ARG A 195 1.00 25.04 2.61
N TYR A 196 0.75 24.14 3.57
CA TYR A 196 1.55 24.06 4.79
C TYR A 196 2.01 22.63 5.03
N ARG A 197 3.24 22.51 5.51
CA ARG A 197 3.84 21.29 6.05
C ARG A 197 4.37 21.63 7.44
N ILE A 198 3.79 21.02 8.46
CA ILE A 198 3.97 21.43 9.85
C ILE A 198 4.47 20.24 10.68
N ARG A 199 5.37 20.53 11.60
CA ARG A 199 5.85 19.58 12.62
C ARG A 199 6.07 20.30 13.95
N PRO A 200 6.09 19.56 15.07
CA PRO A 200 6.47 20.12 16.36
C PRO A 200 7.88 20.74 16.32
N LYS A 201 8.06 21.86 17.02
CA LYS A 201 9.31 22.59 17.13
C LYS A 201 10.27 21.87 18.07
N GLY A 202 11.49 21.64 17.62
CA GLY A 202 12.52 20.97 18.43
C GLY A 202 12.43 19.44 18.42
N PHE A 203 11.45 18.85 17.74
CA PHE A 203 11.25 17.42 17.64
C PHE A 203 11.42 16.90 16.20
N PRO A 204 11.86 15.63 16.03
CA PRO A 204 12.15 15.08 14.71
C PRO A 204 10.92 14.81 13.86
N HIS A 205 9.76 14.53 14.47
CA HIS A 205 8.53 14.16 13.77
C HIS A 205 7.28 14.61 14.54
N ALA A 206 6.20 14.82 13.80
CA ALA A 206 4.85 14.88 14.34
C ALA A 206 4.29 13.47 14.49
N ASP A 207 3.48 13.26 15.51
CA ASP A 207 2.75 12.02 15.70
C ASP A 207 1.38 12.07 14.98
N MET A 208 0.87 10.90 14.57
CA MET A 208 -0.37 10.76 13.79
C MET A 208 -1.67 11.07 14.55
N HIS A 209 -1.63 11.21 15.88
CA HIS A 209 -2.85 11.15 16.70
C HIS A 209 -3.63 12.47 16.75
N GLU A 210 -2.98 13.63 16.61
CA GLU A 210 -3.69 14.92 16.66
C GLU A 210 -2.99 16.06 15.90
N PHE A 211 -3.79 16.74 15.08
CA PHE A 211 -3.54 18.09 14.58
C PHE A 211 -4.83 18.88 14.56
N GLN A 212 -4.92 19.90 15.39
CA GLN A 212 -6.08 20.77 15.46
C GLN A 212 -5.71 22.21 15.13
N ILE A 213 -6.46 22.82 14.21
CA ILE A 213 -6.43 24.26 14.01
C ILE A 213 -7.36 24.88 15.05
N THR A 214 -6.81 25.77 15.89
CA THR A 214 -7.56 26.42 16.96
C THR A 214 -8.37 27.61 16.43
N ASN A 215 -9.31 28.10 17.24
CA ASN A 215 -10.06 29.33 16.95
C ASN A 215 -9.15 30.58 16.83
N ASP A 216 -7.93 30.53 17.39
CA ASP A 216 -6.93 31.59 17.29
C ASP A 216 -6.11 31.50 15.98
N ASN A 217 -6.40 30.54 15.11
CA ASN A 217 -5.64 30.22 13.89
C ASN A 217 -4.20 29.77 14.17
N THR A 218 -4.03 28.97 15.22
CA THR A 218 -2.77 28.29 15.58
C THR A 218 -2.94 26.78 15.39
N ALA A 219 -1.84 26.02 15.36
CA ALA A 219 -1.87 24.56 15.26
C ALA A 219 -1.49 23.93 16.59
N VAL A 220 -2.36 23.05 17.10
CA VAL A 220 -2.04 22.13 18.20
C VAL A 220 -1.62 20.79 17.62
N ILE A 221 -0.44 20.30 17.98
CA ILE A 221 0.19 19.10 17.41
C ILE A 221 0.77 18.23 18.52
N VAL A 222 0.59 16.91 18.40
CA VAL A 222 1.16 15.91 19.33
C VAL A 222 2.47 15.32 18.77
N THR A 223 3.36 14.92 19.67
CA THR A 223 4.53 14.08 19.38
C THR A 223 4.90 13.23 20.59
N THR A 224 5.56 12.10 20.37
CA THR A 224 6.02 11.19 21.42
C THR A 224 7.51 10.95 21.28
N ILE A 225 8.24 11.02 22.39
CA ILE A 225 9.70 10.89 22.38
C ILE A 225 10.12 9.91 23.48
N PRO A 226 10.95 8.88 23.16
CA PRO A 226 11.52 8.01 24.15
C PRO A 226 12.56 8.76 24.99
N ILE A 227 12.42 8.67 26.32
CA ILE A 227 13.33 9.30 27.27
C ILE A 227 13.85 8.28 28.29
N PRO A 228 15.10 8.40 28.78
CA PRO A 228 15.58 7.59 29.89
C PRO A 228 14.77 7.87 31.17
N TYR A 229 14.28 6.82 31.84
CA TYR A 229 13.47 6.95 33.06
C TYR A 229 13.62 5.73 34.00
N ASP A 230 13.34 5.92 35.29
CA ASP A 230 13.29 4.83 36.28
C ASP A 230 11.89 4.21 36.33
N LEU A 231 11.75 3.00 35.78
CA LEU A 231 10.47 2.29 35.65
C LEU A 231 10.17 1.36 36.83
N ARG A 232 10.95 1.37 37.92
CA ARG A 232 10.71 0.47 39.07
C ARG A 232 9.33 0.65 39.69
N SER A 233 8.75 1.84 39.60
CA SER A 233 7.39 2.15 40.10
C SER A 233 6.29 1.33 39.42
N VAL A 234 6.52 0.88 38.19
CA VAL A 234 5.62 0.03 37.40
C VAL A 234 6.16 -1.40 37.23
N GLY A 235 7.24 -1.76 37.93
CA GLY A 235 7.85 -3.09 37.86
C GLY A 235 8.87 -3.27 36.72
N GLY A 236 9.24 -2.18 36.04
CA GLY A 236 10.25 -2.16 34.97
C GLY A 236 11.69 -1.95 35.46
N PRO A 237 12.66 -1.79 34.54
CA PRO A 237 14.07 -1.58 34.86
C PRO A 237 14.34 -0.21 35.52
N GLU A 238 15.35 -0.15 36.41
CA GLU A 238 15.84 1.11 37.03
C GLU A 238 16.47 2.08 36.02
N HIS A 239 17.02 1.54 34.93
CA HIS A 239 17.60 2.31 33.83
C HIS A 239 16.84 1.96 32.56
N GLY A 240 15.57 2.38 32.52
CA GLY A 240 14.65 2.10 31.43
C GLY A 240 14.47 3.27 30.47
N TRP A 241 13.55 3.06 29.53
CA TRP A 241 13.09 4.03 28.54
C TRP A 241 11.57 4.14 28.61
N LEU A 242 11.07 5.37 28.59
CA LEU A 242 9.65 5.69 28.68
C LEU A 242 9.27 6.55 27.48
N GLU A 243 8.15 6.24 26.82
CA GLU A 243 7.58 7.11 25.79
C GLU A 243 6.90 8.29 26.46
N ASN A 244 7.45 9.49 26.26
CA ASN A 244 6.88 10.72 26.79
C ASN A 244 6.03 11.41 25.73
N GLY A 245 4.75 11.64 26.05
CA GLY A 245 3.86 12.42 25.20
C GLY A 245 4.05 13.92 25.40
N TYR A 246 4.15 14.63 24.29
CA TYR A 246 4.16 16.09 24.22
C TYR A 246 3.01 16.57 23.35
N PHE A 247 2.47 17.75 23.67
CA PHE A 247 1.77 18.55 22.67
C PHE A 247 2.29 19.97 22.67
N GLN A 248 2.24 20.60 21.49
CA GLN A 248 2.65 21.97 21.28
C GLN A 248 1.54 22.76 20.59
N GLU A 249 1.41 24.03 20.95
CA GLU A 249 0.69 25.01 20.13
C GLU A 249 1.70 25.86 19.36
N LEU A 250 1.53 25.95 18.06
CA LEU A 250 2.41 26.67 17.13
C LEU A 250 1.65 27.72 16.34
N ASP A 251 2.29 28.84 16.05
CA ASP A 251 1.83 29.73 14.99
C ASP A 251 2.10 29.07 13.62
N ILE A 252 1.05 28.93 12.80
CA ILE A 252 1.08 28.18 11.54
C ILE A 252 1.98 28.84 10.49
N GLU A 253 2.03 30.17 10.43
CA GLU A 253 2.81 30.89 9.42
C GLU A 253 4.31 30.90 9.75
N THR A 254 4.64 31.09 11.03
CA THR A 254 6.01 31.36 11.46
C THR A 254 6.70 30.14 12.06
N GLY A 255 5.95 29.13 12.50
CA GLY A 255 6.48 28.03 13.30
C GLY A 255 6.96 28.47 14.69
N GLU A 256 6.47 29.61 15.19
CA GLU A 256 6.72 30.05 16.56
C GLU A 256 6.05 29.08 17.54
N LEU A 257 6.76 28.70 18.62
CA LEU A 257 6.21 27.87 19.68
C LEU A 257 5.51 28.77 20.68
N LEU A 258 4.21 28.58 20.85
CA LEU A 258 3.35 29.38 21.72
C LEU A 258 3.12 28.70 23.07
N PHE A 259 3.02 27.37 23.07
CA PHE A 259 2.82 26.55 24.27
C PHE A 259 3.41 25.16 24.07
N GLU A 260 3.94 24.57 25.14
CA GLU A 260 4.42 23.18 25.16
C GLU A 260 3.99 22.54 26.48
N TRP A 261 3.58 21.28 26.39
CA TRP A 261 3.20 20.47 27.53
C TRP A 261 3.82 19.09 27.45
N SER A 262 4.21 18.54 28.60
CA SER A 262 4.84 17.22 28.70
C SER A 262 4.11 16.35 29.71
N SER A 263 3.80 15.10 29.32
CA SER A 263 3.05 14.18 30.17
C SER A 263 3.79 13.85 31.47
N ILE A 264 5.10 13.59 31.40
CA ILE A 264 5.90 13.11 32.53
C ILE A 264 6.12 14.17 33.60
N ASP A 265 5.95 15.45 33.27
CA ASP A 265 6.04 16.54 34.23
C ASP A 265 4.84 16.55 35.19
N HIS A 266 3.74 15.86 34.84
CA HIS A 266 2.46 15.98 35.54
C HIS A 266 1.87 14.64 35.98
N PHE A 267 2.14 13.56 35.24
CA PHE A 267 1.70 12.21 35.56
C PHE A 267 2.91 11.29 35.77
N LEU A 268 2.90 10.53 36.85
CA LEU A 268 3.95 9.56 37.15
C LEU A 268 3.67 8.24 36.42
N PRO A 269 4.68 7.41 36.08
CA PRO A 269 4.45 6.17 35.34
C PRO A 269 3.42 5.22 35.99
N ASN A 270 3.33 5.21 37.32
CA ASN A 270 2.40 4.36 38.06
C ASN A 270 0.92 4.80 37.98
N THR A 271 0.61 5.90 37.28
CA THR A 271 -0.78 6.25 36.95
C THR A 271 -1.31 5.48 35.74
N THR A 272 -0.44 4.76 35.03
CA THR A 272 -0.85 3.94 33.88
C THR A 272 -1.74 2.78 34.29
N MET A 273 -2.68 2.45 33.40
CA MET A 273 -3.50 1.24 33.45
C MET A 273 -2.96 0.16 32.50
N GLU A 274 -1.85 0.41 31.77
CA GLU A 274 -1.13 -0.60 30.99
C GLU A 274 -0.08 -1.32 31.86
N PRO A 275 -0.25 -2.62 32.14
CA PRO A 275 0.73 -3.38 32.92
C PRO A 275 2.10 -3.48 32.24
N GLN A 276 3.18 -3.24 32.98
CA GLN A 276 4.56 -3.41 32.48
C GLN A 276 4.88 -4.86 32.11
N ASP A 277 4.31 -5.84 32.81
CA ASP A 277 4.59 -7.27 32.62
C ASP A 277 3.99 -7.84 31.33
N ASN A 278 3.17 -7.07 30.61
CA ASN A 278 2.67 -7.44 29.28
C ASN A 278 3.79 -7.68 28.27
N CYS A 279 4.97 -7.06 28.46
CA CYS A 279 6.14 -7.33 27.65
C CYS A 279 6.64 -8.79 27.71
N LEU A 280 6.24 -9.56 28.74
CA LEU A 280 6.61 -10.97 28.92
C LEU A 280 5.65 -11.93 28.19
N ILE A 281 4.45 -11.45 27.81
CA ILE A 281 3.40 -12.25 27.17
C ILE A 281 3.57 -12.22 25.64
N ASP A 282 3.85 -11.06 25.07
CA ASP A 282 4.21 -10.90 23.67
C ASP A 282 5.29 -9.81 23.52
N PRO A 283 6.58 -10.21 23.38
CA PRO A 283 7.70 -9.28 23.19
C PRO A 283 7.62 -8.45 21.90
N LYS A 284 6.63 -8.73 21.03
CA LYS A 284 6.32 -7.99 19.80
C LYS A 284 4.95 -7.31 19.83
N ALA A 285 4.27 -7.29 20.98
CA ALA A 285 2.99 -6.61 21.12
C ALA A 285 3.15 -5.15 20.66
N ARG A 286 2.35 -4.77 19.67
CA ARG A 286 2.41 -3.51 18.91
C ARG A 286 2.36 -2.22 19.74
N PHE A 287 2.12 -2.29 21.04
CA PHE A 287 1.66 -1.15 21.85
C PHE A 287 2.27 -1.03 23.25
N ALA A 288 3.26 -1.86 23.61
CA ALA A 288 3.91 -1.78 24.91
C ALA A 288 5.39 -2.16 24.77
N GLY A 289 6.26 -1.16 24.59
CA GLY A 289 7.69 -1.40 24.72
C GLY A 289 8.03 -1.82 26.14
N CYS A 290 8.98 -2.75 26.32
CA CYS A 290 9.36 -3.26 27.64
C CYS A 290 10.11 -2.21 28.49
N GLY A 291 10.40 -1.04 27.93
CA GLY A 291 11.23 0.01 28.49
C GLY A 291 12.68 -0.42 28.68
N ASP A 292 13.14 -1.51 28.05
CA ASP A 292 14.50 -2.02 28.17
C ASP A 292 15.46 -1.39 27.16
N LYS A 293 14.94 -0.80 26.07
CA LYS A 293 15.66 -0.07 25.03
C LYS A 293 14.86 1.13 24.56
N GLU A 294 15.54 2.04 23.85
CA GLU A 294 14.94 3.25 23.28
C GLU A 294 13.87 2.92 22.22
N ASP A 295 14.11 1.93 21.36
CA ASP A 295 13.18 1.46 20.32
C ASP A 295 12.05 0.57 20.86
N SER A 296 12.06 0.30 22.18
CA SER A 296 11.04 -0.42 22.92
C SER A 296 10.69 0.32 24.21
N ALA A 297 10.65 1.66 24.18
CA ALA A 297 10.30 2.47 25.33
C ALA A 297 8.88 2.16 25.84
N PHE A 298 8.70 2.21 27.16
CA PHE A 298 7.43 1.89 27.79
C PHE A 298 6.44 3.04 27.65
N ASP A 299 5.32 2.76 26.97
CA ASP A 299 4.27 3.73 26.71
C ASP A 299 3.23 3.74 27.83
N TYR A 300 3.48 4.59 28.82
CA TYR A 300 2.65 4.66 30.02
C TYR A 300 1.39 5.54 29.84
N TYR A 301 1.43 6.53 28.95
CA TYR A 301 0.39 7.57 28.84
C TYR A 301 -0.37 7.51 27.52
N HIS A 302 0.34 7.38 26.40
CA HIS A 302 -0.21 7.34 25.04
C HIS A 302 -1.21 8.48 24.76
N LEU A 303 -0.69 9.71 24.64
CA LEU A 303 -1.48 10.91 24.35
C LEU A 303 -2.07 10.81 22.94
N ASN A 304 -3.40 10.79 22.81
CA ASN A 304 -4.04 10.52 21.52
C ASN A 304 -5.05 11.56 21.04
N SER A 305 -5.37 12.57 21.85
CA SER A 305 -6.14 13.72 21.39
C SER A 305 -5.91 14.93 22.28
N VAL A 306 -5.99 16.11 21.66
CA VAL A 306 -5.92 17.41 22.33
C VAL A 306 -6.99 18.32 21.71
N GLU A 307 -7.69 19.09 22.53
CA GLU A 307 -8.58 20.16 22.09
C GLU A 307 -8.36 21.43 22.90
N LYS A 308 -8.12 22.57 22.22
CA LYS A 308 -8.06 23.88 22.85
C LYS A 308 -9.47 24.49 22.90
N ASP A 309 -9.89 24.94 24.08
CA ASP A 309 -11.19 25.57 24.29
C ASP A 309 -11.14 27.11 24.19
N SER A 310 -12.31 27.76 24.27
CA SER A 310 -12.44 29.21 24.22
C SER A 310 -11.78 29.96 25.39
N LYS A 311 -11.43 29.29 26.48
CA LYS A 311 -10.69 29.86 27.61
C LYS A 311 -9.18 29.76 27.43
N GLY A 312 -8.74 29.10 26.37
CA GLY A 312 -7.34 28.83 26.07
C GLY A 312 -6.77 27.64 26.83
N ASN A 313 -7.60 26.81 27.46
CA ASN A 313 -7.19 25.59 28.14
C ASN A 313 -7.27 24.39 27.19
N TYR A 314 -6.63 23.28 27.57
CA TYR A 314 -6.57 22.08 26.72
C TYR A 314 -7.26 20.89 27.37
N LEU A 315 -8.15 20.23 26.64
CA LEU A 315 -8.71 18.92 26.98
C LEU A 315 -7.87 17.84 26.29
N ILE A 316 -7.32 16.90 27.05
CA ILE A 316 -6.43 15.85 26.52
C ILE A 316 -6.90 14.45 26.90
N SER A 317 -6.57 13.46 26.07
CA SER A 317 -6.86 12.04 26.34
C SER A 317 -5.58 11.22 26.43
N GLY A 318 -5.37 10.57 27.56
CA GLY A 318 -4.31 9.57 27.76
C GLY A 318 -4.88 8.17 27.63
N ARG A 319 -4.60 7.50 26.51
CA ARG A 319 -5.16 6.17 26.19
C ARG A 319 -4.75 5.13 27.22
N ASN A 320 -3.50 5.14 27.67
CA ASN A 320 -2.97 4.10 28.56
C ASN A 320 -3.20 4.43 30.05
N MET A 321 -3.61 5.66 30.36
CA MET A 321 -4.07 6.05 31.70
C MET A 321 -5.56 5.75 31.93
N TRP A 322 -6.32 5.45 30.85
CA TRP A 322 -7.79 5.42 30.86
C TRP A 322 -8.36 6.72 31.46
N GLY A 323 -7.87 7.87 30.99
CA GLY A 323 -8.24 9.16 31.56
C GLY A 323 -8.21 10.33 30.57
N ILE A 324 -9.12 11.27 30.83
CA ILE A 324 -9.29 12.54 30.12
C ILE A 324 -8.97 13.67 31.11
N SER A 325 -8.02 14.52 30.76
CA SER A 325 -7.52 15.57 31.65
C SER A 325 -7.74 16.96 31.05
N TYR A 326 -7.96 17.95 31.90
CA TYR A 326 -8.11 19.35 31.49
C TYR A 326 -6.97 20.19 32.05
N ILE A 327 -6.27 20.89 31.17
CA ILE A 327 -4.96 21.49 31.37
C ILE A 327 -5.10 23.01 31.29
N ASP A 328 -4.56 23.73 32.28
CA ASP A 328 -4.50 25.20 32.24
C ASP A 328 -3.52 25.66 31.18
N GLY A 329 -4.01 26.41 30.19
CA GLY A 329 -3.17 26.81 29.04
C GLY A 329 -2.19 27.95 29.33
N ARG A 330 -2.08 28.42 30.57
CA ARG A 330 -1.11 29.46 30.96
C ARG A 330 0.14 28.88 31.59
N ASN A 331 0.00 27.78 32.33
CA ASN A 331 1.10 27.20 33.10
C ASN A 331 1.22 25.67 32.98
N GLY A 332 0.29 25.00 32.30
CA GLY A 332 0.29 23.56 32.12
C GLY A 332 -0.34 22.75 33.25
N ASP A 333 -0.77 23.38 34.35
CA ASP A 333 -1.29 22.63 35.50
C ASP A 333 -2.51 21.78 35.13
N VAL A 334 -2.57 20.55 35.62
CA VAL A 334 -3.76 19.69 35.51
C VAL A 334 -4.84 20.24 36.44
N LEU A 335 -5.92 20.76 35.86
CA LEU A 335 -7.06 21.31 36.59
C LEU A 335 -8.00 20.22 37.10
N TRP A 336 -8.14 19.15 36.34
CA TRP A 336 -8.82 17.91 36.73
C TRP A 336 -8.60 16.76 35.76
N THR A 337 -8.90 15.56 36.24
CA THR A 337 -8.90 14.32 35.44
C THR A 337 -10.21 13.54 35.67
N LEU A 338 -10.82 13.11 34.58
CA LEU A 338 -11.95 12.18 34.53
C LEU A 338 -11.44 10.83 34.03
N GLY A 339 -11.58 9.74 34.80
CA GLY A 339 -11.12 8.43 34.33
C GLY A 339 -11.06 7.34 35.39
N ALA A 340 -10.16 6.39 35.17
CA ALA A 340 -9.94 5.26 36.06
C ALA A 340 -8.97 5.57 37.22
N GLY A 341 -8.98 4.70 38.23
CA GLY A 341 -7.97 4.68 39.29
C GLY A 341 -7.98 5.87 40.24
N GLU A 342 -6.82 6.13 40.85
CA GLU A 342 -6.65 7.18 41.87
C GLU A 342 -6.55 8.59 41.30
N VAL A 343 -6.35 8.74 39.98
CA VAL A 343 -6.25 10.04 39.31
C VAL A 343 -7.60 10.70 39.06
N ASN A 344 -8.70 9.97 39.22
CA ASN A 344 -10.04 10.47 38.93
C ASN A 344 -10.56 11.44 40.01
N ASP A 345 -11.00 12.62 39.57
CA ASP A 345 -11.55 13.65 40.44
C ASP A 345 -13.08 13.60 40.58
N PHE A 346 -13.79 12.81 39.75
CA PHE A 346 -15.24 12.90 39.62
C PHE A 346 -15.98 11.74 40.26
N LYS A 347 -17.08 12.07 40.94
CA LYS A 347 -18.06 11.09 41.39
C LYS A 347 -19.08 10.82 40.28
N ASP A 348 -19.23 9.54 39.92
CA ASP A 348 -20.24 9.06 38.97
C ASP A 348 -21.66 9.11 39.58
N LEU A 349 -22.62 9.66 38.83
CA LEU A 349 -24.05 9.75 39.16
C LEU A 349 -24.95 8.83 38.29
N SER A 350 -24.32 7.91 37.56
CA SER A 350 -24.90 6.93 36.63
C SER A 350 -24.42 5.51 36.96
N ASP A 351 -24.26 5.20 38.25
CA ASP A 351 -23.91 3.87 38.76
C ASP A 351 -22.63 3.26 38.15
N GLY A 352 -21.66 4.11 37.78
CA GLY A 352 -20.36 3.70 37.23
C GLY A 352 -20.28 3.79 35.70
N ALA A 353 -21.40 3.96 35.01
CA ALA A 353 -21.45 3.94 33.55
C ALA A 353 -20.72 5.12 32.86
N ALA A 354 -20.42 6.20 33.58
CA ALA A 354 -19.64 7.32 33.05
C ALA A 354 -18.13 7.13 33.20
N LEU A 355 -17.70 6.30 34.15
CA LEU A 355 -16.30 6.01 34.45
C LEU A 355 -15.82 4.63 33.94
N GLU A 356 -16.76 3.76 33.54
CA GLU A 356 -16.47 2.44 32.99
C GLU A 356 -16.10 2.54 31.50
N PHE A 357 -14.97 3.16 31.21
CA PHE A 357 -14.36 3.21 29.87
C PHE A 357 -12.88 2.83 29.94
N SER A 358 -12.33 2.37 28.81
CA SER A 358 -10.90 2.08 28.70
C SER A 358 -10.40 2.31 27.28
N TRP A 359 -9.09 2.61 27.19
CA TRP A 359 -8.40 2.81 25.91
C TRP A 359 -9.03 3.89 25.01
N GLN A 360 -9.63 4.91 25.61
CA GLN A 360 -10.46 5.90 24.93
C GLN A 360 -9.67 6.79 23.96
N HIS A 361 -10.36 7.29 22.92
CA HIS A 361 -9.82 8.18 21.90
C HIS A 361 -10.71 9.42 21.68
N PHE A 362 -10.12 10.47 21.14
CA PHE A 362 -10.81 11.64 20.59
C PHE A 362 -11.77 12.30 21.59
N ALA A 363 -11.26 12.70 22.75
CA ALA A 363 -12.02 13.47 23.71
C ALA A 363 -12.27 14.89 23.17
N ARG A 364 -13.55 15.29 23.16
CA ARG A 364 -14.02 16.59 22.69
C ARG A 364 -15.06 17.19 23.61
N TRP A 365 -15.12 18.51 23.66
CA TRP A 365 -16.26 19.23 24.19
C TRP A 365 -17.47 19.08 23.26
N VAL A 366 -18.61 18.67 23.82
CA VAL A 366 -19.91 18.83 23.17
C VAL A 366 -20.48 20.21 23.51
N GLU A 367 -20.33 20.60 24.77
CA GLU A 367 -20.58 21.96 25.26
C GLU A 367 -19.49 22.27 26.31
N GLU A 368 -18.66 23.27 26.03
CA GLU A 368 -17.50 23.62 26.85
C GLU A 368 -17.86 23.77 28.33
N GLY A 369 -17.17 23.03 29.19
CA GLY A 369 -17.36 23.02 30.64
C GLY A 369 -18.61 22.32 31.16
N LYS A 370 -19.43 21.70 30.29
CA LYS A 370 -20.70 21.05 30.67
C LYS A 370 -20.85 19.63 30.17
N SER A 371 -20.39 19.32 28.96
CA SER A 371 -20.47 17.96 28.44
C SER A 371 -19.36 17.61 27.48
N LEU A 372 -18.92 16.36 27.54
CA LEU A 372 -17.80 15.82 26.80
C LEU A 372 -18.27 14.63 25.96
N SER A 373 -17.64 14.41 24.82
CA SER A 373 -17.76 13.20 24.02
C SER A 373 -16.40 12.54 23.82
N PHE A 374 -16.37 11.22 23.81
CA PHE A 374 -15.16 10.45 23.50
C PHE A 374 -15.54 9.08 22.95
N PHE A 375 -14.63 8.44 22.24
CA PHE A 375 -14.78 7.07 21.77
C PHE A 375 -14.18 6.12 22.81
N ASP A 376 -15.00 5.25 23.40
CA ASP A 376 -14.57 4.20 24.32
C ASP A 376 -14.26 2.94 23.51
N ASN A 377 -12.98 2.60 23.34
CA ASN A 377 -12.61 1.38 22.62
C ASN A 377 -12.95 0.14 23.43
N HIS A 378 -12.80 0.19 24.75
CA HIS A 378 -13.09 -0.92 25.66
C HIS A 378 -12.40 -2.26 25.34
N TYR A 379 -11.46 -2.28 24.39
CA TYR A 379 -10.80 -3.46 23.88
C TYR A 379 -9.45 -3.07 23.28
N HIS A 380 -8.38 -3.59 23.85
CA HIS A 380 -7.02 -3.51 23.29
C HIS A 380 -6.46 -4.91 23.02
N ARG A 381 -6.84 -5.93 23.80
CA ARG A 381 -6.44 -7.32 23.58
C ARG A 381 -7.35 -8.33 24.26
N ILE A 382 -7.15 -9.61 23.91
CA ILE A 382 -7.77 -10.73 24.61
C ILE A 382 -7.34 -10.71 26.09
N GLY A 383 -8.31 -10.71 27.00
CA GLY A 383 -8.09 -10.71 28.45
C GLY A 383 -8.32 -9.37 29.14
N ASP A 384 -8.52 -8.29 28.37
CA ASP A 384 -8.97 -7.01 28.90
C ASP A 384 -10.36 -7.11 29.57
N PRO A 385 -10.73 -6.14 30.43
CA PRO A 385 -12.05 -6.08 31.03
C PRO A 385 -13.16 -6.21 29.99
N ALA A 386 -14.22 -6.94 30.35
CA ALA A 386 -15.37 -7.08 29.46
C ALA A 386 -16.15 -5.77 29.40
N GLY A 387 -16.41 -5.29 28.18
CA GLY A 387 -17.36 -4.23 27.92
C GLY A 387 -17.56 -4.00 26.43
N GLU A 388 -18.15 -2.85 26.09
CA GLU A 388 -18.67 -2.60 24.75
C GLU A 388 -18.08 -1.33 24.16
N SER A 389 -17.46 -1.45 23.00
CA SER A 389 -16.91 -0.29 22.29
C SER A 389 -18.02 0.63 21.79
N GLY A 390 -17.80 1.93 21.83
CA GLY A 390 -18.73 2.89 21.25
C GLY A 390 -18.49 4.33 21.65
N GLY A 391 -19.29 5.22 21.07
CA GLY A 391 -19.30 6.62 21.46
C GLY A 391 -19.86 6.80 22.87
N ARG A 392 -19.31 7.75 23.63
CA ARG A 392 -19.82 8.18 24.94
C ARG A 392 -20.04 9.68 24.92
N VAL A 393 -21.14 10.12 25.53
CA VAL A 393 -21.38 11.52 25.87
C VAL A 393 -21.70 11.58 27.36
N VAL A 394 -20.95 12.39 28.09
CA VAL A 394 -21.09 12.56 29.54
C VAL A 394 -21.36 14.01 29.90
N ASP A 395 -22.18 14.22 30.91
CA ASP A 395 -22.43 15.49 31.57
C ASP A 395 -21.46 15.66 32.74
N ILE A 396 -20.79 16.81 32.82
CA ILE A 396 -19.78 17.11 33.83
C ILE A 396 -20.16 18.36 34.63
N ASP A 397 -20.06 18.25 35.95
CA ASP A 397 -20.19 19.37 36.89
C ASP A 397 -18.85 19.53 37.60
N VAL A 398 -18.03 20.43 37.06
CA VAL A 398 -16.67 20.69 37.56
C VAL A 398 -16.69 21.24 39.00
N PRO A 399 -17.54 22.23 39.37
CA PRO A 399 -17.62 22.71 40.76
C PRO A 399 -17.98 21.62 41.78
N ASN A 400 -18.94 20.75 41.46
CA ASN A 400 -19.38 19.69 42.38
C ASN A 400 -18.59 18.39 42.23
N ARG A 401 -17.68 18.32 41.25
CA ARG A 401 -16.89 17.12 40.92
C ARG A 401 -17.78 15.90 40.69
N THR A 402 -18.82 16.05 39.88
CA THR A 402 -19.70 14.96 39.50
C THR A 402 -19.77 14.76 37.99
N VAL A 403 -19.99 13.53 37.56
CA VAL A 403 -20.14 13.15 36.15
C VAL A 403 -21.34 12.21 36.00
N GLN A 404 -22.03 12.28 34.87
CA GLN A 404 -23.14 11.39 34.54
C GLN A 404 -23.09 10.98 33.07
N LEU A 405 -23.30 9.70 32.79
CA LEU A 405 -23.46 9.24 31.41
C LEU A 405 -24.77 9.81 30.86
N ARG A 406 -24.67 10.64 29.83
CA ARG A 406 -25.82 11.14 29.08
C ARG A 406 -26.26 10.10 28.06
N LYS A 407 -25.31 9.58 27.28
CA LYS A 407 -25.60 8.59 26.23
C LYS A 407 -24.40 7.74 25.84
N ALA A 408 -24.67 6.48 25.52
CA ALA A 408 -23.75 5.58 24.82
C ALA A 408 -24.28 5.29 23.41
N TYR A 409 -23.37 5.26 22.43
CA TYR A 409 -23.61 5.01 21.01
C TYR A 409 -22.88 3.73 20.60
N ASN A 410 -23.52 2.59 20.87
CA ASN A 410 -22.93 1.28 20.64
C ASN A 410 -23.45 0.67 19.33
N HIS A 411 -22.57 -0.04 18.62
CA HIS A 411 -22.97 -0.71 17.39
C HIS A 411 -23.88 -1.92 17.69
N PRO A 412 -24.99 -2.15 16.96
CA PRO A 412 -25.86 -3.31 17.19
C PRO A 412 -25.18 -4.68 17.09
N HIS A 413 -24.10 -4.76 16.32
CA HIS A 413 -23.28 -5.97 16.15
C HIS A 413 -22.05 -6.00 17.06
N HIS A 414 -21.95 -5.07 18.03
CA HIS A 414 -20.86 -5.01 19.01
C HIS A 414 -19.46 -5.01 18.36
N ILE A 415 -19.22 -4.10 17.41
CA ILE A 415 -17.90 -3.93 16.75
C ILE A 415 -16.85 -3.63 17.82
N ARG A 416 -15.71 -4.32 17.77
CA ARG A 416 -14.63 -4.24 18.77
C ARG A 416 -13.31 -3.80 18.12
N PRO A 417 -13.09 -2.50 17.93
CA PRO A 417 -11.83 -2.01 17.40
C PRO A 417 -10.77 -1.94 18.50
N GLU A 418 -9.59 -2.51 18.21
CA GLU A 418 -8.44 -2.60 19.11
C GLU A 418 -7.84 -1.23 19.48
N SER A 419 -8.00 -0.26 18.57
CA SER A 419 -7.41 1.08 18.69
C SER A 419 -8.11 2.07 17.77
N GLN A 420 -7.77 3.36 17.92
CA GLN A 420 -8.21 4.44 17.04
C GLN A 420 -9.72 4.70 17.18
N GLY A 421 -10.29 5.46 16.24
CA GLY A 421 -11.72 5.79 16.23
C GLY A 421 -12.02 7.16 16.83
N ASN A 422 -13.25 7.61 16.60
CA ASN A 422 -13.74 8.91 17.05
C ASN A 422 -15.26 8.93 17.18
N ILE A 423 -15.74 9.90 17.96
CA ILE A 423 -17.12 10.36 17.92
C ILE A 423 -17.13 11.84 17.53
N GLN A 424 -17.98 12.22 16.59
CA GLN A 424 -18.18 13.61 16.17
C GLN A 424 -19.64 13.99 16.39
N HIS A 425 -19.88 15.03 17.19
CA HIS A 425 -21.18 15.67 17.28
C HIS A 425 -21.41 16.53 16.02
N LEU A 426 -22.54 16.32 15.34
CA LEU A 426 -22.87 16.98 14.08
C LEU A 426 -23.85 18.14 14.30
N ASP A 427 -23.87 19.12 13.40
CA ASP A 427 -24.71 20.33 13.51
C ASP A 427 -26.21 20.03 13.53
N ASN A 428 -26.63 18.89 12.95
CA ASN A 428 -28.03 18.43 12.98
C ASN A 428 -28.41 17.73 14.31
N GLY A 429 -27.48 17.62 15.27
CA GLY A 429 -27.68 16.96 16.56
C GLY A 429 -27.44 15.44 16.54
N ASN A 430 -27.02 14.88 15.40
CA ASN A 430 -26.61 13.49 15.29
C ASN A 430 -25.17 13.30 15.78
N TYR A 431 -24.76 12.04 15.93
CA TYR A 431 -23.40 11.66 16.29
C TYR A 431 -22.85 10.66 15.28
N MET A 432 -21.72 11.01 14.66
CA MET A 432 -20.96 10.10 13.80
C MET A 432 -19.93 9.36 14.64
N VAL A 433 -19.88 8.04 14.53
CA VAL A 433 -18.89 7.17 15.18
C VAL A 433 -18.04 6.50 14.09
N GLY A 434 -16.74 6.76 14.09
CA GLY A 434 -15.77 6.03 13.28
C GLY A 434 -15.18 4.88 14.09
N TRP A 435 -15.22 3.65 13.56
CA TRP A 435 -14.81 2.45 14.29
C TRP A 435 -13.31 2.11 14.18
N GLY A 436 -12.46 3.11 13.90
CA GLY A 436 -11.00 3.01 13.99
C GLY A 436 -10.40 1.85 13.19
N SER A 437 -9.79 0.89 13.92
CA SER A 437 -9.17 -0.30 13.33
C SER A 437 -10.16 -1.23 12.59
N SER A 438 -11.47 -1.06 12.81
CA SER A 438 -12.52 -1.73 12.05
C SER A 438 -12.98 -0.84 10.90
N GLY A 439 -13.06 -1.40 9.68
CA GLY A 439 -13.42 -0.69 8.45
C GLY A 439 -14.90 -0.29 8.37
N ALA A 440 -15.40 0.51 9.31
CA ALA A 440 -16.78 0.95 9.39
C ALA A 440 -16.93 2.36 10.00
N PHE A 441 -18.09 2.97 9.75
CA PHE A 441 -18.58 4.12 10.50
C PHE A 441 -20.11 4.07 10.61
N THR A 442 -20.67 4.70 11.65
CA THR A 442 -22.10 4.70 11.92
C THR A 442 -22.55 6.08 12.38
N GLU A 443 -23.63 6.58 11.79
CA GLU A 443 -24.29 7.81 12.23
C GLU A 443 -25.51 7.46 13.07
N PHE A 444 -25.59 8.04 14.27
CA PHE A 444 -26.66 7.86 15.23
C PHE A 444 -27.46 9.15 15.41
N ALA A 445 -28.77 9.03 15.62
CA ALA A 445 -29.56 10.12 16.17
C ALA A 445 -29.11 10.42 17.60
N GLY A 446 -29.40 11.61 18.13
CA GLY A 446 -29.03 12.00 19.50
C GLY A 446 -29.61 11.10 20.61
N ASP A 447 -30.62 10.28 20.31
CA ASP A 447 -31.18 9.28 21.21
C ASP A 447 -30.57 7.87 21.04
N GLY A 448 -29.52 7.73 20.22
CA GLY A 448 -28.80 6.48 19.97
C GLY A 448 -29.43 5.55 18.94
N GLU A 449 -30.49 5.97 18.24
CA GLU A 449 -30.98 5.22 17.07
C GLU A 449 -29.90 5.22 15.97
N VAL A 450 -29.52 4.05 15.44
CA VAL A 450 -28.68 3.98 14.23
C VAL A 450 -29.46 4.58 13.06
N LEU A 451 -28.89 5.55 12.35
CA LEU A 451 -29.51 6.14 11.16
C LEU A 451 -28.88 5.56 9.90
N CYS A 452 -27.55 5.63 9.81
CA CYS A 452 -26.77 5.05 8.72
C CYS A 452 -25.62 4.24 9.27
N ASP A 453 -25.38 3.08 8.68
CA ASP A 453 -24.26 2.22 9.01
C ASP A 453 -23.55 1.86 7.71
N ALA A 454 -22.24 2.12 7.65
CA ALA A 454 -21.44 1.99 6.45
C ALA A 454 -20.20 1.13 6.71
N ARG A 455 -19.92 0.22 5.78
CA ARG A 455 -18.79 -0.71 5.82
C ARG A 455 -17.91 -0.44 4.61
N PHE A 456 -16.61 -0.28 4.85
CA PHE A 456 -15.57 -0.19 3.82
C PHE A 456 -14.54 -1.33 3.93
N GLY A 457 -14.89 -2.37 4.71
CA GLY A 457 -14.16 -3.62 4.86
C GLY A 457 -15.09 -4.77 5.24
N ALA A 458 -14.59 -6.00 5.11
CA ALA A 458 -15.37 -7.20 5.44
C ALA A 458 -15.61 -7.34 6.96
N GLU A 459 -16.87 -7.18 7.38
CA GLU A 459 -17.31 -7.19 8.78
C GLU A 459 -16.87 -8.44 9.55
N ALA A 460 -16.95 -9.62 8.95
CA ALA A 460 -16.55 -10.87 9.60
C ALA A 460 -15.07 -10.88 10.05
N PHE A 461 -14.25 -9.99 9.50
CA PHE A 461 -12.80 -9.92 9.72
C PHE A 461 -12.33 -8.61 10.36
N PHE A 462 -13.24 -7.80 10.92
CA PHE A 462 -12.90 -6.51 11.53
C PHE A 462 -11.80 -6.57 12.58
N GLU A 463 -11.79 -7.61 13.41
CA GLU A 463 -10.73 -7.75 14.40
C GLU A 463 -9.34 -7.92 13.79
N PHE A 464 -9.21 -8.38 12.54
CA PHE A 464 -7.93 -8.50 11.85
C PHE A 464 -7.47 -7.18 11.21
N SER A 465 -8.31 -6.15 11.17
CA SER A 465 -8.01 -4.83 10.59
C SER A 465 -7.46 -4.91 9.14
N PRO A 466 -8.12 -5.63 8.21
CA PRO A 466 -7.68 -5.72 6.80
C PRO A 466 -7.59 -4.34 6.13
N VAL A 467 -8.56 -3.50 6.46
CA VAL A 467 -8.68 -2.10 6.09
C VAL A 467 -9.23 -1.34 7.29
N SER A 468 -8.79 -0.11 7.45
CA SER A 468 -9.11 0.74 8.58
C SER A 468 -9.00 2.22 8.19
N SER A 469 -9.54 3.08 9.04
CA SER A 469 -9.22 4.49 9.02
C SER A 469 -8.94 4.95 10.43
N TYR A 470 -7.94 5.82 10.62
CA TYR A 470 -7.61 6.29 11.97
C TYR A 470 -8.83 6.97 12.63
N ARG A 471 -9.52 7.83 11.86
CA ARG A 471 -10.78 8.49 12.22
C ARG A 471 -11.60 8.72 10.96
N VAL A 472 -12.91 8.90 11.13
CA VAL A 472 -13.84 9.24 10.06
C VAL A 472 -14.62 10.49 10.44
N PHE A 473 -14.72 11.46 9.53
CA PHE A 473 -15.41 12.73 9.78
C PHE A 473 -16.50 13.00 8.77
N ARG A 474 -17.51 13.75 9.20
CA ARG A 474 -18.44 14.47 8.34
C ARG A 474 -18.03 15.94 8.27
N GLY A 475 -18.18 16.54 7.09
CA GLY A 475 -17.99 17.99 6.95
C GLY A 475 -18.25 18.51 5.55
N GLU A 476 -18.32 19.83 5.46
CA GLU A 476 -18.46 20.51 4.18
C GLU A 476 -17.11 20.54 3.42
N TRP A 477 -17.19 20.44 2.10
CA TRP A 477 -16.04 20.64 1.21
C TRP A 477 -16.48 21.33 -0.06
N THR A 478 -15.59 22.15 -0.62
CA THR A 478 -15.73 22.64 -1.99
C THR A 478 -14.38 22.44 -2.64
N GLY A 479 -14.29 21.49 -3.57
CA GLY A 479 -13.07 21.21 -4.30
C GLY A 479 -13.08 21.83 -5.69
N ARG A 480 -11.98 22.49 -6.03
CA ARG A 480 -11.70 23.22 -7.28
C ARG A 480 -10.35 22.77 -7.84
N PRO A 481 -10.24 21.50 -8.27
CA PRO A 481 -8.98 20.96 -8.76
C PRO A 481 -8.42 21.79 -9.93
N LEU A 482 -7.10 21.99 -9.95
CA LEU A 482 -6.39 22.76 -11.00
C LEU A 482 -6.14 21.96 -12.28
N TYR A 483 -6.57 20.71 -12.32
CA TYR A 483 -6.42 19.82 -13.46
C TYR A 483 -7.76 19.60 -14.14
N PRO A 484 -7.80 19.34 -15.45
CA PRO A 484 -9.05 19.22 -16.19
C PRO A 484 -9.79 17.91 -15.88
N PRO A 485 -11.09 17.81 -16.26
CA PRO A 485 -11.85 16.56 -16.20
C PRO A 485 -11.19 15.43 -17.00
N SER A 486 -11.27 14.21 -16.46
CA SER A 486 -10.83 12.97 -17.12
C SER A 486 -11.95 12.36 -17.94
N VAL A 487 -11.61 11.88 -19.13
CA VAL A 487 -12.57 11.26 -20.06
C VAL A 487 -12.00 9.95 -20.60
N ALA A 488 -12.74 8.86 -20.48
CA ALA A 488 -12.48 7.60 -21.19
C ALA A 488 -13.55 7.36 -22.26
N LEU A 489 -13.13 6.86 -23.41
CA LEU A 489 -14.01 6.59 -24.55
C LEU A 489 -14.01 5.10 -24.83
N ASN A 490 -15.11 4.43 -24.49
CA ASN A 490 -15.23 2.99 -24.66
C ASN A 490 -16.63 2.67 -25.16
N SER A 491 -16.72 1.84 -26.20
CA SER A 491 -18.00 1.31 -26.71
C SER A 491 -19.06 2.41 -26.89
N GLY A 492 -18.64 3.57 -27.40
CA GLY A 492 -19.52 4.72 -27.70
C GLY A 492 -20.02 5.52 -26.57
N GLN A 493 -19.47 5.27 -25.41
CA GLN A 493 -19.81 5.99 -24.22
C GLN A 493 -18.58 6.81 -23.87
N ALA A 494 -18.84 8.04 -23.44
CA ALA A 494 -17.87 8.82 -22.71
C ALA A 494 -18.12 8.59 -21.23
N TYR A 495 -17.11 8.07 -20.55
CA TYR A 495 -17.05 7.99 -19.10
C TYR A 495 -16.29 9.21 -18.62
N VAL A 496 -16.87 9.97 -17.70
CA VAL A 496 -16.35 11.28 -17.31
C VAL A 496 -16.32 11.39 -15.81
N SER A 497 -15.17 11.77 -15.26
CA SER A 497 -14.99 12.09 -13.84
C SER A 497 -14.07 13.29 -13.69
N TRP A 498 -14.13 13.93 -12.53
CA TRP A 498 -13.22 15.02 -12.20
C TRP A 498 -12.88 14.95 -10.71
N ASN A 499 -11.76 14.29 -10.41
CA ASN A 499 -11.29 14.02 -9.05
C ASN A 499 -11.29 15.32 -8.22
N GLY A 500 -12.19 15.39 -7.24
CA GLY A 500 -12.36 16.51 -6.33
C GLY A 500 -13.19 17.70 -6.81
N ALA A 501 -13.68 17.74 -8.04
CA ALA A 501 -14.55 18.84 -8.46
C ALA A 501 -15.96 18.67 -7.90
N THR A 502 -16.33 19.51 -6.93
CA THR A 502 -17.64 19.45 -6.25
C THR A 502 -18.68 20.38 -6.86
N GLU A 503 -18.28 21.36 -7.68
CA GLU A 503 -19.18 22.38 -8.24
C GLU A 503 -19.84 21.95 -9.57
N VAL A 504 -19.50 20.77 -10.09
CA VAL A 504 -20.02 20.26 -11.37
C VAL A 504 -21.46 19.77 -11.21
N VAL A 505 -22.38 20.33 -12.00
CA VAL A 505 -23.80 19.92 -12.04
C VAL A 505 -24.13 19.15 -13.32
N LYS A 506 -23.47 19.52 -14.43
CA LYS A 506 -23.77 18.96 -15.75
C LYS A 506 -22.51 18.79 -16.59
N TRP A 507 -22.50 17.75 -17.41
CA TRP A 507 -21.50 17.50 -18.43
C TRP A 507 -22.06 17.86 -19.81
N GLN A 508 -21.23 18.49 -20.64
CA GLN A 508 -21.54 18.79 -22.03
C GLN A 508 -20.48 18.18 -22.94
N VAL A 509 -20.90 17.33 -23.87
CA VAL A 509 -20.01 16.74 -24.87
C VAL A 509 -19.99 17.63 -26.10
N GLU A 510 -18.79 18.05 -26.46
CA GLU A 510 -18.51 18.87 -27.62
C GLU A 510 -17.71 18.09 -28.64
N MET A 511 -18.03 18.28 -29.91
CA MET A 511 -17.43 17.58 -31.04
C MET A 511 -16.87 18.57 -32.06
N LYS A 512 -15.73 18.23 -32.63
CA LYS A 512 -15.19 18.88 -33.83
C LYS A 512 -14.63 17.85 -34.81
N ASN A 513 -14.66 18.21 -36.09
CA ASN A 513 -13.90 17.51 -37.11
C ASN A 513 -12.43 17.93 -37.02
N GLU A 514 -11.48 17.05 -37.34
CA GLU A 514 -10.02 17.32 -37.22
C GLU A 514 -9.59 18.67 -37.82
N ASN A 515 -10.14 19.01 -38.98
CA ASN A 515 -9.76 20.20 -39.75
C ASN A 515 -10.71 21.39 -39.52
N SER A 516 -11.65 21.28 -38.59
CA SER A 516 -12.63 22.33 -38.28
C SER A 516 -12.29 22.98 -36.95
N GLN A 517 -12.29 24.31 -36.93
CA GLN A 517 -12.32 25.07 -35.67
C GLN A 517 -13.73 25.19 -35.09
N THR A 518 -14.76 24.81 -35.85
CA THR A 518 -16.15 24.85 -35.39
C THR A 518 -16.40 23.68 -34.45
N VAL A 519 -16.84 23.99 -33.23
CA VAL A 519 -17.21 23.03 -32.18
C VAL A 519 -18.73 22.99 -32.06
N HIS A 520 -19.29 21.78 -31.96
CA HIS A 520 -20.73 21.55 -31.82
C HIS A 520 -21.02 20.76 -30.56
N VAL A 521 -22.06 21.16 -29.81
CA VAL A 521 -22.57 20.34 -28.70
C VAL A 521 -23.36 19.17 -29.27
N ILE A 522 -23.02 17.96 -28.84
CA ILE A 522 -23.64 16.72 -29.33
C ILE A 522 -24.39 15.93 -28.26
N ALA A 523 -24.06 16.13 -26.99
CA ALA A 523 -24.75 15.51 -25.87
C ALA A 523 -24.60 16.36 -24.60
N GLN A 524 -25.52 16.17 -23.66
CA GLN A 524 -25.40 16.69 -22.29
C GLN A 524 -26.00 15.66 -21.32
N ALA A 525 -25.42 15.56 -20.12
CA ALA A 525 -25.91 14.69 -19.05
C ALA A 525 -25.74 15.40 -17.69
N PHE A 526 -26.67 15.19 -16.76
CA PHE A 526 -26.44 15.62 -15.37
C PHE A 526 -25.33 14.77 -14.76
N LYS A 527 -24.55 15.35 -13.84
CA LYS A 527 -23.57 14.57 -13.07
C LYS A 527 -24.31 13.49 -12.29
N ASP A 528 -23.83 12.26 -12.43
CA ASP A 528 -24.29 11.08 -11.69
C ASP A 528 -23.07 10.42 -11.06
N GLY A 529 -23.10 10.22 -9.74
CA GLY A 529 -21.98 9.68 -8.96
C GLY A 529 -20.63 10.40 -9.17
N PHE A 530 -19.54 9.68 -8.96
CA PHE A 530 -18.19 10.12 -9.32
C PHE A 530 -17.97 10.14 -10.84
N GLU A 531 -18.33 9.02 -11.49
CA GLU A 531 -18.19 8.81 -12.92
C GLU A 531 -19.56 8.83 -13.60
N THR A 532 -19.72 9.74 -14.55
CA THR A 532 -20.93 9.84 -15.36
C THR A 532 -20.70 9.19 -16.73
N THR A 533 -21.58 8.25 -17.09
CA THR A 533 -21.62 7.65 -18.42
C THR A 533 -22.52 8.46 -19.36
N ILE A 534 -22.01 8.81 -20.54
CA ILE A 534 -22.72 9.59 -21.56
C ILE A 534 -22.68 8.85 -22.90
N ASP A 535 -23.85 8.50 -23.43
CA ASP A 535 -23.96 7.89 -24.75
C ASP A 535 -23.60 8.89 -25.86
N LEU A 536 -22.67 8.49 -26.74
CA LEU A 536 -22.28 9.28 -27.89
C LEU A 536 -23.14 8.95 -29.12
N PRO A 537 -23.62 9.98 -29.84
CA PRO A 537 -24.27 9.79 -31.13
C PRO A 537 -23.40 9.01 -32.13
N THR A 538 -24.02 8.20 -33.00
CA THR A 538 -23.28 7.37 -33.98
C THR A 538 -22.44 8.18 -34.96
N ASN A 539 -22.82 9.44 -35.24
CA ASN A 539 -22.05 10.36 -36.07
C ASN A 539 -20.82 10.96 -35.37
N ALA A 540 -20.62 10.71 -34.07
CA ALA A 540 -19.41 11.08 -33.36
C ALA A 540 -18.22 10.14 -33.66
N ALA A 541 -18.47 8.99 -34.29
CA ALA A 541 -17.42 8.05 -34.69
C ALA A 541 -16.35 8.74 -35.56
N ASP A 542 -15.07 8.47 -35.29
CA ASP A 542 -13.92 9.08 -35.98
C ASP A 542 -13.80 10.62 -35.81
N SER A 543 -14.61 11.24 -34.95
CA SER A 543 -14.53 12.67 -34.61
C SER A 543 -13.69 12.90 -33.36
N LEU A 544 -13.29 14.16 -33.14
CA LEU A 544 -12.68 14.59 -31.89
C LEU A 544 -13.78 15.08 -30.95
N VAL A 545 -13.83 14.52 -29.74
CA VAL A 545 -14.77 14.94 -28.69
C VAL A 545 -14.02 15.42 -27.46
N ARG A 546 -14.59 16.39 -26.75
CA ARG A 546 -14.18 16.76 -25.40
C ARG A 546 -15.41 16.87 -24.51
N VAL A 547 -15.20 16.84 -23.20
CA VAL A 547 -16.27 17.05 -22.24
C VAL A 547 -16.01 18.32 -21.45
N VAL A 548 -17.04 19.16 -21.36
CA VAL A 548 -17.04 20.42 -20.64
C VAL A 548 -17.84 20.26 -19.36
N ALA A 549 -17.25 20.65 -18.25
CA ALA A 549 -17.90 20.70 -16.95
C ALA A 549 -18.68 22.00 -16.81
N LEU A 550 -19.95 21.91 -16.42
CA LEU A 550 -20.82 23.06 -16.21
C LEU A 550 -21.25 23.15 -14.75
N GLY A 551 -21.22 24.37 -14.23
CA GLY A 551 -21.73 24.71 -12.90
C GLY A 551 -23.26 24.90 -12.88
N VAL A 552 -23.76 25.39 -11.76
CA VAL A 552 -25.21 25.52 -11.50
C VAL A 552 -25.89 26.56 -12.38
N ASP A 553 -25.17 27.62 -12.78
CA ASP A 553 -25.68 28.69 -13.63
C ASP A 553 -25.45 28.39 -15.13
N GLY A 554 -24.88 27.22 -15.46
CA GLY A 554 -24.51 26.81 -16.82
C GLY A 554 -23.21 27.44 -17.31
N GLU A 555 -22.46 28.08 -16.42
CA GLU A 555 -21.11 28.56 -16.64
C GLU A 555 -20.14 27.38 -16.86
N VAL A 556 -19.14 27.61 -17.71
CA VAL A 556 -18.08 26.62 -17.96
C VAL A 556 -17.07 26.70 -16.82
N LEU A 557 -16.89 25.59 -16.12
CA LEU A 557 -15.88 25.45 -15.05
C LEU A 557 -14.52 25.11 -15.65
N ASP A 558 -14.46 24.04 -16.45
CA ASP A 558 -13.28 23.65 -17.25
C ASP A 558 -13.70 22.62 -18.33
N ALA A 559 -12.75 22.19 -19.17
CA ALA A 559 -12.97 21.20 -20.21
C ALA A 559 -11.80 20.22 -20.34
N SER A 560 -12.12 18.96 -20.67
CA SER A 560 -11.11 17.97 -21.04
C SER A 560 -10.39 18.36 -22.33
N ALA A 561 -9.22 17.76 -22.56
CA ALA A 561 -8.63 17.73 -23.89
C ALA A 561 -9.56 17.03 -24.90
N PHE A 562 -9.40 17.35 -26.18
CA PHE A 562 -10.07 16.63 -27.26
C PHE A 562 -9.46 15.24 -27.44
N LYS A 563 -10.29 14.20 -27.37
CA LYS A 563 -9.93 12.79 -27.63
C LYS A 563 -10.65 12.29 -28.88
N ARG A 564 -10.00 11.41 -29.65
CA ARG A 564 -10.62 10.78 -30.82
C ARG A 564 -11.55 9.66 -30.40
N VAL A 565 -12.76 9.66 -30.95
CA VAL A 565 -13.71 8.56 -30.76
C VAL A 565 -13.27 7.36 -31.61
N PRO A 566 -13.02 6.18 -31.01
CA PRO A 566 -12.61 4.99 -31.75
C PRO A 566 -13.65 4.57 -32.79
N LYS A 567 -13.20 3.96 -33.89
CA LYS A 567 -14.11 3.32 -34.84
C LYS A 567 -14.71 2.07 -34.20
N TRP A 568 -16.04 2.04 -34.24
CA TRP A 568 -16.85 0.95 -33.73
C TRP A 568 -16.71 -0.30 -34.56
N ASP A 569 -15.82 -1.21 -34.17
CA ASP A 569 -15.73 -2.50 -34.83
C ASP A 569 -16.78 -3.47 -34.25
N SER A 570 -18.03 -3.26 -34.66
CA SER A 570 -19.20 -4.07 -34.24
C SER A 570 -19.00 -5.59 -34.41
N PHE A 571 -18.06 -6.01 -35.27
CA PHE A 571 -17.71 -7.40 -35.50
C PHE A 571 -16.98 -8.04 -34.31
N ARG A 572 -16.06 -7.33 -33.65
CA ARG A 572 -15.27 -7.85 -32.51
C ARG A 572 -16.13 -8.05 -31.26
N THR A 573 -17.01 -7.11 -30.93
CA THR A 573 -17.90 -7.22 -29.76
C THR A 573 -18.90 -8.37 -29.92
N THR A 574 -19.45 -8.54 -31.13
CA THR A 574 -20.36 -9.66 -31.44
C THR A 574 -19.65 -11.00 -31.34
N LEU A 575 -18.41 -11.08 -31.83
CA LEU A 575 -17.58 -12.30 -31.77
C LEU A 575 -17.19 -12.66 -30.33
N ASN A 576 -16.76 -11.69 -29.52
CA ASN A 576 -16.42 -11.93 -28.11
C ASN A 576 -17.64 -12.39 -27.32
N ASN A 577 -18.80 -11.76 -27.48
CA ASN A 577 -20.03 -12.21 -26.83
C ASN A 577 -20.40 -13.64 -27.25
N LEU A 578 -20.30 -13.99 -28.53
CA LEU A 578 -20.53 -15.36 -29.02
C LEU A 578 -19.57 -16.38 -28.40
N ILE A 579 -18.29 -16.01 -28.21
CA ILE A 579 -17.29 -16.87 -27.56
C ILE A 579 -17.64 -17.09 -26.09
N VAL A 580 -18.02 -16.04 -25.36
CA VAL A 580 -18.42 -16.12 -23.95
C VAL A 580 -19.66 -16.99 -23.77
N PHE A 581 -20.69 -16.77 -24.58
CA PHE A 581 -21.91 -17.60 -24.55
C PHE A 581 -21.61 -19.07 -24.86
N SER A 582 -20.66 -19.33 -25.77
CA SER A 582 -20.23 -20.69 -26.10
C SER A 582 -19.47 -21.37 -24.96
N ILE A 583 -18.56 -20.65 -24.29
CA ILE A 583 -17.82 -21.15 -23.12
C ILE A 583 -18.78 -21.44 -21.96
N LEU A 584 -19.72 -20.54 -21.68
CA LEU A 584 -20.72 -20.74 -20.63
C LEU A 584 -21.63 -21.93 -20.92
N ALA A 585 -22.05 -22.11 -22.19
CA ALA A 585 -22.85 -23.26 -22.60
C ALA A 585 -22.11 -24.60 -22.41
N VAL A 586 -20.81 -24.64 -22.72
CA VAL A 586 -19.95 -25.82 -22.50
C VAL A 586 -19.76 -26.11 -21.01
N PHE A 587 -19.59 -25.08 -20.19
CA PHE A 587 -19.45 -25.22 -18.74
C PHE A 587 -20.74 -25.76 -18.11
N ILE A 588 -21.90 -25.23 -18.49
CA ILE A 588 -23.21 -25.72 -18.04
C ILE A 588 -23.44 -27.16 -18.51
N ALA A 589 -23.13 -27.49 -19.77
CA ALA A 589 -23.24 -28.85 -20.28
C ALA A 589 -22.33 -29.85 -19.52
N SER A 590 -21.13 -29.40 -19.12
CA SER A 590 -20.18 -30.21 -18.35
C SER A 590 -20.66 -30.44 -16.91
N LEU A 591 -21.23 -29.42 -16.26
CA LEU A 591 -21.87 -29.56 -14.95
C LEU A 591 -23.08 -30.50 -15.00
N CYS A 592 -23.93 -30.38 -16.02
CA CYS A 592 -25.03 -31.29 -16.27
C CYS A 592 -24.53 -32.73 -16.51
N GLY A 593 -23.47 -32.90 -17.30
CA GLY A 593 -22.83 -34.20 -17.54
C GLY A 593 -22.24 -34.83 -16.28
N MET A 594 -21.57 -34.04 -15.43
CA MET A 594 -21.08 -34.48 -14.12
C MET A 594 -22.20 -34.89 -13.18
N MET A 595 -23.32 -34.14 -13.15
CA MET A 595 -24.47 -34.52 -12.34
C MET A 595 -25.14 -35.80 -12.85
N ILE A 596 -25.28 -35.97 -14.17
CA ILE A 596 -25.83 -37.20 -14.76
C ILE A 596 -24.91 -38.39 -14.47
N TRP A 597 -23.60 -38.22 -14.63
CA TRP A 597 -22.61 -39.25 -14.28
C TRP A 597 -22.65 -39.60 -12.80
N TRP A 598 -22.76 -38.60 -11.91
CA TRP A 598 -22.90 -38.81 -10.47
C TRP A 598 -24.17 -39.58 -10.12
N THR A 599 -25.30 -39.29 -10.78
CA THR A 599 -26.54 -40.07 -10.61
C THR A 599 -26.42 -41.50 -11.14
N TYR A 600 -25.72 -41.70 -12.26
CA TYR A 600 -25.54 -43.01 -12.88
C TYR A 600 -24.58 -43.90 -12.09
N VAL A 601 -23.46 -43.34 -11.59
CA VAL A 601 -22.52 -44.04 -10.69
C VAL A 601 -23.17 -44.38 -9.35
N ARG A 602 -24.10 -43.53 -8.87
CA ARG A 602 -24.86 -43.79 -7.64
C ARG A 602 -25.90 -44.90 -7.84
N GLU A 603 -26.57 -44.96 -8.99
CA GLU A 603 -27.49 -46.07 -9.32
C GLU A 603 -26.74 -47.41 -9.56
N ASP A 604 -25.55 -47.38 -10.16
CA ASP A 604 -24.73 -48.59 -10.40
C ASP A 604 -24.10 -49.14 -9.10
N HIS A 605 -23.76 -48.26 -8.15
CA HIS A 605 -23.32 -48.65 -6.80
C HIS A 605 -24.47 -49.20 -5.93
N GLU A 606 -25.72 -48.84 -6.19
CA GLU A 606 -26.88 -49.45 -5.52
C GLU A 606 -27.29 -50.80 -6.13
N PHE A 607 -26.94 -51.08 -7.40
CA PHE A 607 -27.21 -52.38 -8.03
C PHE A 607 -26.27 -53.51 -7.55
N THR A 608 -25.09 -53.18 -7.02
CA THR A 608 -24.09 -54.15 -6.53
C THR A 608 -24.14 -54.44 -5.02
N ARG A 609 -25.07 -53.83 -4.26
CA ARG A 609 -25.32 -54.18 -2.85
C ARG A 609 -26.80 -54.31 -2.55
N GLY A 610 -27.32 -55.51 -2.80
CA GLY A 610 -28.55 -55.96 -2.17
C GLY A 610 -28.45 -55.99 -0.64
N TYR A 611 -29.36 -55.23 -0.01
CA TYR A 611 -30.04 -55.48 1.27
C TYR A 611 -29.21 -55.72 2.55
N LYS A 612 -29.21 -54.70 3.43
CA LYS A 612 -29.96 -54.73 4.70
C LYS A 612 -29.93 -53.37 5.38
N GLU A 613 -31.14 -52.88 5.67
CA GLU A 613 -31.49 -51.68 6.43
C GLU A 613 -31.37 -50.31 5.75
N LEU A 614 -32.43 -49.90 5.06
CA LEU A 614 -33.05 -48.58 5.31
C LEU A 614 -34.49 -48.50 4.74
N GLY A 615 -35.39 -49.36 5.21
CA GLY A 615 -36.80 -49.35 4.81
C GLY A 615 -37.66 -48.23 5.42
N LYS A 616 -37.13 -47.02 5.71
CA LYS A 616 -37.88 -46.00 6.47
C LYS A 616 -37.76 -44.52 6.07
N GLN A 617 -37.24 -44.16 4.89
CA GLN A 617 -37.23 -42.73 4.47
C GLN A 617 -37.54 -42.49 2.97
N ILE A 618 -38.46 -43.26 2.37
CA ILE A 618 -38.93 -43.02 0.99
C ILE A 618 -40.30 -42.36 1.02
N ASP A 619 -40.36 -41.09 1.40
CA ASP A 619 -41.53 -40.23 1.13
C ASP A 619 -41.12 -38.78 0.74
N ASN A 620 -39.93 -38.30 1.15
CA ASN A 620 -39.49 -36.93 0.82
C ASN A 620 -38.79 -36.77 -0.55
N VAL A 621 -38.36 -37.86 -1.19
CA VAL A 621 -37.64 -37.80 -2.48
C VAL A 621 -38.62 -37.60 -3.66
N HIS A 622 -39.87 -38.04 -3.54
CA HIS A 622 -40.86 -37.88 -4.60
C HIS A 622 -41.30 -36.42 -4.79
N LEU A 623 -41.31 -35.63 -3.71
CA LEU A 623 -41.69 -34.21 -3.75
C LEU A 623 -40.59 -33.33 -4.37
N MET A 624 -39.32 -33.61 -4.09
CA MET A 624 -38.18 -32.92 -4.71
C MET A 624 -38.06 -33.26 -6.21
N ARG A 625 -38.29 -34.53 -6.59
CA ARG A 625 -38.19 -34.97 -7.99
C ARG A 625 -39.25 -34.33 -8.88
N GLN A 626 -40.47 -34.11 -8.38
CA GLN A 626 -41.54 -33.42 -9.11
C GLN A 626 -41.31 -31.90 -9.20
N THR A 627 -40.76 -31.28 -8.16
CA THR A 627 -40.47 -29.83 -8.15
C THR A 627 -39.30 -29.49 -9.09
N PHE A 628 -38.28 -30.35 -9.14
CA PHE A 628 -37.10 -30.16 -9.99
C PHE A 628 -37.39 -30.41 -11.48
N TRP A 629 -38.23 -31.40 -11.82
CA TRP A 629 -38.69 -31.61 -13.20
C TRP A 629 -39.52 -30.44 -13.74
N LYS A 630 -40.30 -29.78 -12.87
CA LYS A 630 -41.08 -28.59 -13.21
C LYS A 630 -40.18 -27.37 -13.47
N MET A 631 -39.11 -27.21 -12.69
CA MET A 631 -38.11 -26.15 -12.86
C MET A 631 -37.32 -26.29 -14.17
N CYS A 632 -36.91 -27.52 -14.53
CA CYS A 632 -36.20 -27.77 -15.79
C CYS A 632 -37.08 -27.63 -17.04
N SER A 633 -38.39 -27.88 -16.94
CA SER A 633 -39.32 -27.66 -18.06
C SER A 633 -39.70 -26.19 -18.27
N GLU A 634 -39.66 -25.36 -17.23
CA GLU A 634 -39.99 -23.93 -17.31
C GLU A 634 -38.78 -23.04 -17.71
N LEU A 635 -37.54 -23.54 -17.57
CA LEU A 635 -36.32 -22.86 -18.05
C LEU A 635 -36.01 -23.07 -19.54
N SER A 636 -36.88 -23.79 -20.25
CA SER A 636 -36.91 -23.87 -21.71
C SER A 636 -38.08 -23.03 -22.20
N LEU A 637 -37.86 -21.76 -22.54
CA LEU A 637 -38.66 -21.09 -23.58
C LEU A 637 -37.99 -19.81 -24.07
N TYR A 638 -37.61 -19.88 -25.34
CA TYR A 638 -37.82 -18.84 -26.35
C TYR A 638 -38.81 -17.73 -25.91
N ASN A 639 -38.34 -16.49 -25.87
CA ASN A 639 -38.95 -15.34 -26.55
C ASN A 639 -38.12 -14.07 -26.28
N THR A 640 -37.30 -13.65 -27.25
CA THR A 640 -37.22 -12.27 -27.77
C THR A 640 -36.38 -12.29 -29.05
N VAL A 641 -36.90 -12.89 -30.11
CA VAL A 641 -36.61 -12.47 -31.49
C VAL A 641 -37.96 -12.32 -32.16
N ASP A 642 -38.59 -11.18 -31.89
CA ASP A 642 -39.70 -10.69 -32.69
C ASP A 642 -39.74 -9.16 -32.65
N LYS A 643 -38.74 -8.56 -33.31
CA LYS A 643 -38.84 -7.27 -34.02
C LYS A 643 -37.63 -7.18 -34.96
N VAL A 644 -37.94 -6.93 -36.24
CA VAL A 644 -37.04 -6.84 -37.40
C VAL A 644 -36.70 -8.20 -38.06
N VAL A 645 -37.68 -8.83 -38.73
CA VAL A 645 -37.70 -9.04 -40.21
C VAL A 645 -39.13 -9.43 -40.60
N SER A 646 -39.98 -8.43 -40.82
CA SER A 646 -41.12 -8.59 -41.73
C SER A 646 -40.66 -8.26 -43.14
N LYS A 647 -40.24 -9.26 -43.92
CA LYS A 647 -40.42 -9.28 -45.39
C LYS A 647 -40.16 -10.70 -45.89
N GLY A 648 -41.21 -11.26 -46.48
CA GLY A 648 -41.42 -12.69 -46.65
C GLY A 648 -40.47 -13.43 -47.58
N GLY A 649 -40.46 -14.76 -47.43
CA GLY A 649 -39.90 -15.70 -48.38
C GLY A 649 -39.92 -17.14 -47.83
N ARG A 650 -40.88 -17.94 -48.30
CA ARG A 650 -41.04 -19.39 -48.00
C ARG A 650 -39.73 -20.17 -48.29
N PHE A 651 -39.45 -21.27 -47.57
CA PHE A 651 -39.47 -22.65 -48.10
C PHE A 651 -39.00 -23.73 -47.08
N SER A 652 -39.89 -24.71 -46.89
CA SER A 652 -39.76 -26.15 -46.56
C SER A 652 -38.43 -26.77 -46.05
N TYR A 653 -38.54 -27.47 -44.91
CA TYR A 653 -37.62 -28.53 -44.47
C TYR A 653 -37.74 -29.81 -45.33
N SER A 654 -36.64 -30.53 -45.53
CA SER A 654 -36.66 -32.00 -45.70
C SER A 654 -35.45 -32.65 -45.02
N ASN A 655 -35.76 -33.61 -44.16
CA ASN A 655 -34.87 -34.44 -43.37
C ASN A 655 -34.40 -35.67 -44.19
N ARG A 656 -33.13 -36.09 -44.09
CA ARG A 656 -32.72 -37.50 -43.82
C ARG A 656 -31.23 -37.83 -44.06
N SER A 657 -30.67 -38.46 -43.02
CA SER A 657 -29.84 -39.69 -42.98
C SER A 657 -28.41 -39.71 -43.55
N SER A 658 -27.45 -39.65 -42.63
CA SER A 658 -26.46 -40.69 -42.24
C SER A 658 -25.69 -41.51 -43.28
N THR A 659 -24.35 -41.52 -43.14
CA THR A 659 -23.34 -42.62 -43.29
C THR A 659 -22.08 -42.09 -44.00
N TYR A 660 -20.82 -42.53 -43.82
CA TYR A 660 -20.00 -43.21 -42.79
C TYR A 660 -18.53 -43.09 -43.32
N PHE A 661 -17.52 -43.38 -42.48
CA PHE A 661 -16.06 -43.55 -42.77
C PHE A 661 -15.21 -42.28 -42.99
N GLY A 662 -13.97 -42.11 -42.49
CA GLY A 662 -13.07 -42.94 -41.68
C GLY A 662 -11.60 -42.52 -41.88
N PHE A 663 -10.86 -42.26 -40.78
CA PHE A 663 -9.38 -42.20 -40.59
C PHE A 663 -8.54 -41.13 -41.33
N PRO A 664 -7.27 -40.84 -40.96
CA PRO A 664 -6.57 -40.86 -39.64
C PRO A 664 -5.74 -39.56 -39.36
N LEU A 665 -5.06 -39.51 -38.22
CA LEU A 665 -4.05 -38.49 -37.83
C LEU A 665 -2.96 -38.28 -38.90
N SER A 666 -2.64 -37.02 -39.22
CA SER A 666 -1.29 -36.42 -39.30
C SER A 666 -1.32 -35.08 -40.07
N SER A 667 -0.41 -34.17 -39.71
CA SER A 667 -0.14 -32.83 -40.26
C SER A 667 -0.90 -31.65 -39.64
N LEU A 668 -0.27 -31.03 -38.64
CA LEU A 668 -0.42 -29.60 -38.34
C LEU A 668 0.84 -28.90 -38.88
N PRO A 669 0.72 -27.88 -39.74
CA PRO A 669 1.67 -26.79 -39.78
C PRO A 669 1.24 -25.67 -38.83
N GLU A 670 2.24 -25.01 -38.28
CA GLU A 670 2.15 -23.79 -37.49
C GLU A 670 1.36 -22.68 -38.21
N SER A 671 0.41 -22.07 -37.50
CA SER A 671 0.07 -20.63 -37.51
C SER A 671 -1.37 -20.40 -37.05
N LEU A 672 -1.57 -19.86 -35.84
CA LEU A 672 -2.14 -18.51 -35.66
C LEU A 672 -2.23 -18.16 -34.17
N LEU A 673 -1.71 -16.99 -33.89
CA LEU A 673 -1.62 -16.29 -32.62
C LEU A 673 -2.91 -15.45 -32.39
N VAL A 674 -3.19 -15.17 -31.11
CA VAL A 674 -4.08 -14.10 -30.56
C VAL A 674 -5.59 -14.38 -30.49
N LEU A 675 -6.10 -14.49 -29.27
CA LEU A 675 -7.32 -13.81 -28.78
C LEU A 675 -7.34 -13.83 -27.24
N SER A 676 -7.34 -12.64 -26.64
CA SER A 676 -7.42 -12.37 -25.21
C SER A 676 -8.87 -12.15 -24.74
N GLN A 677 -9.06 -12.43 -23.44
CA GLN A 677 -9.89 -11.72 -22.46
C GLN A 677 -11.27 -11.20 -22.89
N THR A 678 -12.32 -11.81 -22.31
CA THR A 678 -13.39 -11.13 -21.53
C THR A 678 -14.43 -12.19 -21.15
N ALA A 679 -14.47 -12.62 -19.90
CA ALA A 679 -15.65 -13.13 -19.16
C ALA A 679 -15.19 -13.80 -17.86
N ARG A 680 -15.34 -13.10 -16.72
CA ARG A 680 -15.38 -13.77 -15.42
C ARG A 680 -16.85 -13.99 -15.08
N LEU A 681 -17.30 -15.23 -15.24
CA LEU A 681 -18.62 -15.69 -14.79
C LEU A 681 -18.52 -16.18 -13.34
N ASN A 682 -19.51 -15.75 -12.56
CA ASN A 682 -19.70 -15.96 -11.13
C ASN A 682 -19.57 -17.41 -10.65
N HIS A 683 -18.96 -17.60 -9.49
CA HIS A 683 -19.00 -18.84 -8.74
C HIS A 683 -20.38 -19.00 -8.06
N LEU A 684 -21.15 -19.98 -8.53
CA LEU A 684 -22.37 -20.44 -7.87
C LEU A 684 -21.96 -21.51 -6.82
N VAL A 685 -22.14 -21.22 -5.53
CA VAL A 685 -21.96 -22.22 -4.46
C VAL A 685 -23.32 -22.82 -4.10
N LEU A 686 -23.51 -24.10 -4.41
CA LEU A 686 -24.71 -24.86 -4.06
C LEU A 686 -24.53 -25.48 -2.67
N ILE A 687 -25.25 -25.01 -1.66
CA ILE A 687 -25.24 -25.59 -0.31
C ILE A 687 -26.17 -26.81 -0.28
N MET A 688 -25.61 -28.02 -0.22
CA MET A 688 -26.37 -29.22 0.13
C MET A 688 -26.23 -29.54 1.62
N LYS A 689 -27.37 -29.56 2.31
CA LYS A 689 -27.52 -29.95 3.71
C LYS A 689 -27.36 -31.47 3.84
N THR A 690 -26.33 -31.95 4.51
CA THR A 690 -26.24 -33.35 4.95
C THR A 690 -26.25 -33.43 6.47
N ASN A 691 -27.21 -34.21 7.00
CA ASN A 691 -27.30 -34.54 8.41
C ASN A 691 -26.19 -35.54 8.76
N GLY A 692 -25.38 -35.22 9.76
CA GLY A 692 -24.58 -36.18 10.51
C GLY A 692 -23.11 -36.27 10.09
N VAL A 693 -22.27 -35.66 10.91
CA VAL A 693 -20.83 -35.92 11.12
C VAL A 693 -19.97 -35.98 9.85
N ALA A 694 -19.37 -34.86 9.47
CA ALA A 694 -18.34 -34.79 8.44
C ALA A 694 -17.05 -34.15 8.98
N THR A 695 -15.97 -34.94 8.94
CA THR A 695 -14.57 -34.51 9.05
C THR A 695 -14.18 -33.74 7.78
N TRP A 696 -13.58 -32.56 7.96
CA TRP A 696 -13.12 -31.71 6.88
C TRP A 696 -11.78 -32.20 6.34
N TRP A 697 -11.72 -32.55 5.05
CA TRP A 697 -10.48 -32.68 4.29
C TRP A 697 -10.55 -31.71 3.11
N LEU A 698 -9.78 -30.62 3.19
CA LEU A 698 -9.43 -29.81 2.03
C LEU A 698 -8.29 -30.52 1.30
N ILE A 699 -8.59 -31.07 0.12
CA ILE A 699 -7.57 -31.53 -0.83
C ILE A 699 -7.35 -30.39 -1.83
N SER A 700 -6.25 -29.65 -1.66
CA SER A 700 -5.71 -28.81 -2.72
C SER A 700 -4.99 -29.72 -3.73
N SER A 701 -5.59 -29.95 -4.89
CA SER A 701 -4.90 -30.56 -6.03
C SER A 701 -4.29 -29.46 -6.89
N SER A 702 -2.98 -29.23 -6.72
CA SER A 702 -2.13 -28.47 -7.62
C SER A 702 -1.91 -29.27 -8.90
N LEU A 703 -2.55 -28.85 -9.99
CA LEU A 703 -2.20 -29.25 -11.36
C LEU A 703 -1.19 -28.23 -11.90
N TYR A 704 0.09 -28.60 -11.83
CA TYR A 704 1.16 -27.94 -12.58
C TYR A 704 0.89 -28.13 -14.08
N ALA A 705 0.50 -27.06 -14.77
CA ALA A 705 0.67 -26.92 -16.20
C ALA A 705 1.80 -25.89 -16.42
N SER A 706 2.97 -26.37 -16.80
CA SER A 706 4.09 -25.53 -17.24
C SER A 706 3.72 -24.78 -18.52
N HIS A 707 3.51 -23.47 -18.42
CA HIS A 707 3.63 -22.52 -19.53
C HIS A 707 4.53 -21.39 -19.06
N ALA A 708 5.59 -21.13 -19.83
CA ALA A 708 6.52 -20.03 -19.61
C ALA A 708 5.82 -18.70 -19.90
N ALA A 709 5.73 -17.83 -18.88
CA ALA A 709 5.35 -16.43 -18.99
C ALA A 709 6.53 -15.61 -18.46
N GLY A 710 7.03 -14.67 -19.28
CA GLY A 710 8.14 -13.76 -18.98
C GLY A 710 7.82 -12.83 -17.81
N ALA A 711 8.87 -12.34 -17.16
CA ALA A 711 8.78 -11.53 -15.95
C ALA A 711 8.52 -10.07 -16.34
N ALA A 712 7.52 -9.42 -15.74
CA ALA A 712 7.21 -8.02 -16.01
C ALA A 712 8.26 -7.09 -15.38
N ASP A 713 8.79 -6.15 -16.17
CA ASP A 713 9.80 -5.15 -15.80
C ASP A 713 9.30 -4.15 -14.74
N THR A 714 9.94 -4.12 -13.57
CA THR A 714 9.75 -3.07 -12.55
C THR A 714 10.57 -1.83 -12.90
N ILE A 715 9.92 -0.66 -13.06
CA ILE A 715 10.58 0.65 -13.17
C ILE A 715 10.96 1.13 -11.76
N PHE A 716 12.20 1.57 -11.58
CA PHE A 716 12.71 2.20 -10.36
C PHE A 716 12.52 3.71 -10.47
N TYR A 717 12.04 4.35 -9.43
CA TYR A 717 11.89 5.81 -9.41
C TYR A 717 13.03 6.43 -8.62
N ASP A 718 13.66 7.44 -9.18
CA ASP A 718 14.70 8.25 -8.54
C ASP A 718 14.33 9.74 -8.66
N GLU A 719 14.88 10.59 -7.80
CA GLU A 719 14.58 12.04 -7.80
C GLU A 719 15.52 12.84 -8.70
N THR A 720 16.69 12.27 -9.03
CA THR A 720 17.77 13.01 -9.68
C THR A 720 18.16 12.42 -11.03
N TRP A 721 17.88 11.16 -11.32
CA TRP A 721 18.33 10.53 -12.56
C TRP A 721 17.34 9.54 -13.20
N ALA A 722 17.46 9.36 -14.51
CA ALA A 722 16.63 8.43 -15.30
C ALA A 722 17.45 7.74 -16.39
N GLY A 723 17.12 6.49 -16.66
CA GLY A 723 17.73 5.70 -17.73
C GLY A 723 17.81 4.21 -17.43
N PRO A 724 18.16 3.39 -18.43
CA PRO A 724 18.39 1.97 -18.22
C PRO A 724 19.72 1.73 -17.50
N VAL A 725 19.68 0.74 -16.60
CA VAL A 725 20.83 0.17 -15.91
C VAL A 725 20.88 -1.32 -16.19
N ARG A 726 22.05 -1.82 -16.57
CA ARG A 726 22.31 -3.25 -16.75
C ARG A 726 23.15 -3.78 -15.59
N LEU A 727 22.71 -4.88 -15.00
CA LEU A 727 23.46 -5.62 -14.00
C LEU A 727 24.29 -6.72 -14.67
N ALA A 728 25.49 -6.97 -14.14
CA ALA A 728 26.32 -8.06 -14.64
C ALA A 728 25.83 -9.44 -14.15
N VAL A 729 25.82 -10.43 -15.05
CA VAL A 729 25.40 -11.81 -14.75
C VAL A 729 26.30 -12.41 -13.65
N GLY A 730 25.77 -12.54 -12.43
CA GLY A 730 26.50 -13.01 -11.24
C GLY A 730 26.49 -12.07 -10.03
N GLY A 731 25.85 -10.89 -10.13
CA GLY A 731 25.69 -9.93 -9.03
C GLY A 731 24.63 -10.29 -7.98
N THR A 732 23.76 -11.28 -8.21
CA THR A 732 22.84 -11.78 -7.19
C THR A 732 23.55 -12.84 -6.34
N THR A 733 23.68 -12.59 -5.03
CA THR A 733 24.21 -13.47 -3.97
C THR A 733 24.47 -14.96 -4.32
N PRO A 734 25.65 -15.53 -3.98
CA PRO A 734 25.90 -16.95 -4.20
C PRO A 734 24.99 -17.82 -3.33
N SER A 735 24.14 -18.62 -3.98
CA SER A 735 23.42 -19.70 -3.32
C SER A 735 24.43 -20.72 -2.76
N SER A 736 24.33 -20.95 -1.45
CA SER A 736 25.20 -21.87 -0.73
C SER A 736 24.77 -23.31 -1.03
N THR A 737 25.37 -23.98 -2.02
CA THR A 737 25.49 -25.45 -2.10
C THR A 737 26.48 -25.86 -3.19
N ASN A 738 27.63 -26.42 -2.78
CA ASN A 738 28.52 -27.36 -3.49
C ASN A 738 28.65 -27.24 -5.04
N THR A 739 29.81 -26.95 -5.61
CA THR A 739 30.92 -27.91 -5.72
C THR A 739 32.18 -27.22 -6.28
N SER A 740 33.33 -27.80 -5.93
CA SER A 740 34.67 -27.45 -6.37
C SER A 740 34.84 -27.30 -7.89
N SER A 741 35.17 -26.08 -8.34
CA SER A 741 36.04 -25.85 -9.51
C SER A 741 36.80 -24.53 -9.35
N SER A 742 38.10 -24.65 -9.14
CA SER A 742 39.08 -23.56 -9.24
C SER A 742 39.13 -22.98 -10.67
N ASN A 743 39.22 -21.65 -10.77
CA ASN A 743 39.39 -20.78 -11.95
C ASN A 743 38.12 -20.27 -12.66
N SER A 744 37.41 -19.34 -12.02
CA SER A 744 36.64 -18.31 -12.73
C SER A 744 36.89 -16.97 -12.01
N THR A 745 37.54 -16.05 -12.73
CA THR A 745 37.70 -14.64 -12.36
C THR A 745 36.33 -13.96 -12.42
N TRP A 746 36.03 -13.13 -11.42
CA TRP A 746 34.84 -12.30 -11.35
C TRP A 746 34.74 -11.44 -12.62
N ALA A 747 33.71 -11.62 -13.44
CA ALA A 747 33.57 -10.98 -14.75
C ALA A 747 32.43 -9.95 -14.72
N GLY A 748 32.70 -8.74 -14.21
CA GLY A 748 31.85 -7.57 -14.38
C GLY A 748 32.08 -6.90 -15.73
N PHE A 749 31.20 -5.95 -16.11
CA PHE A 749 31.42 -5.07 -17.26
C PHE A 749 32.71 -4.27 -17.08
N ASN A 750 33.57 -4.27 -18.10
CA ASN A 750 34.78 -3.45 -18.09
C ASN A 750 34.74 -2.35 -19.16
N ARG A 751 33.65 -2.29 -19.94
CA ARG A 751 33.44 -1.24 -20.93
C ARG A 751 31.96 -0.92 -21.05
N VAL A 752 31.62 0.36 -21.10
CA VAL A 752 30.31 0.88 -21.50
C VAL A 752 30.52 1.92 -22.61
N GLU A 753 29.66 1.91 -23.62
CA GLU A 753 29.71 2.90 -24.68
C GLU A 753 28.32 3.26 -25.20
N ALA A 754 28.21 4.48 -25.74
CA ALA A 754 27.05 4.95 -26.48
C ALA A 754 27.41 6.16 -27.35
N THR A 755 26.51 6.56 -28.24
CA THR A 755 26.58 7.85 -28.97
C THR A 755 25.43 8.73 -28.52
N LEU A 756 25.75 9.79 -27.80
CA LEU A 756 24.81 10.76 -27.24
C LEU A 756 24.46 11.78 -28.33
N VAL A 757 23.18 11.94 -28.62
CA VAL A 757 22.68 12.95 -29.57
C VAL A 757 22.27 14.17 -28.77
N MET A 758 22.97 15.29 -28.96
CA MET A 758 22.73 16.51 -28.17
C MET A 758 21.35 17.12 -28.48
N PRO A 759 20.41 17.15 -27.51
CA PRO A 759 19.07 17.66 -27.73
C PRO A 759 19.05 19.18 -27.81
N GLN A 760 18.00 19.75 -28.39
CA GLN A 760 17.72 21.18 -28.28
C GLN A 760 17.21 21.51 -26.88
N LEU A 761 17.82 22.48 -26.22
CA LEU A 761 17.39 22.93 -24.89
C LEU A 761 16.42 24.12 -24.99
N ALA A 762 15.47 24.17 -24.08
CA ALA A 762 14.58 25.28 -23.85
C ALA A 762 14.55 25.65 -22.35
N ILE A 763 14.18 26.91 -22.07
CA ILE A 763 13.96 27.35 -20.69
C ILE A 763 12.64 26.75 -20.24
N PRO A 764 12.57 26.14 -19.04
CA PRO A 764 11.34 25.57 -18.55
C PRO A 764 10.17 26.54 -18.56
N SER A 765 9.03 26.05 -19.07
CA SER A 765 7.79 26.84 -19.12
C SER A 765 7.23 27.15 -17.73
N HIS A 766 7.40 26.23 -16.78
CA HIS A 766 6.91 26.31 -15.40
C HIS A 766 7.93 25.76 -14.39
N PRO A 767 9.11 26.38 -14.23
CA PRO A 767 10.12 25.87 -13.29
C PRO A 767 9.62 26.02 -11.85
N SER A 768 9.92 25.02 -11.01
CA SER A 768 9.67 25.04 -9.56
C SER A 768 10.39 26.21 -8.86
N GLU A 769 11.51 26.66 -9.44
CA GLU A 769 12.28 27.82 -9.04
C GLU A 769 12.97 28.45 -10.26
N ARG A 770 12.92 29.78 -10.38
CA ARG A 770 13.63 30.49 -11.45
C ARG A 770 15.09 30.68 -11.08
N VAL A 771 15.99 30.24 -11.95
CA VAL A 771 17.44 30.39 -11.81
C VAL A 771 18.07 30.97 -13.08
N ASP A 772 19.24 31.59 -12.92
CA ASP A 772 20.00 32.16 -14.03
C ASP A 772 20.49 31.10 -15.04
N GLN A 773 20.64 29.85 -14.59
CA GLN A 773 21.16 28.73 -15.37
C GLN A 773 20.49 27.42 -14.96
N TYR A 774 19.91 26.71 -15.93
CA TYR A 774 19.37 25.36 -15.79
C TYR A 774 20.39 24.36 -16.35
N THR A 775 20.65 23.26 -15.65
CA THR A 775 21.68 22.29 -16.05
C THR A 775 21.23 20.85 -15.85
N ALA A 776 21.55 19.98 -16.81
CA ALA A 776 21.43 18.52 -16.71
C ALA A 776 22.73 17.85 -17.18
N ALA A 777 23.00 16.65 -16.73
CA ALA A 777 24.10 15.80 -17.19
C ALA A 777 23.53 14.65 -18.05
N PHE A 778 24.10 14.42 -19.22
CA PHE A 778 23.73 13.32 -20.11
C PHE A 778 24.96 12.40 -20.27
N TRP A 779 24.95 11.23 -19.66
CA TRP A 779 26.18 10.47 -19.39
C TRP A 779 26.01 8.94 -19.43
N ILE A 780 27.14 8.23 -19.55
CA ILE A 780 27.23 6.78 -19.41
C ILE A 780 28.24 6.42 -18.33
N GLY A 781 28.05 5.28 -17.65
CA GLY A 781 28.93 4.90 -16.56
C GLY A 781 28.97 3.42 -16.22
N LEU A 782 29.87 3.11 -15.28
CA LEU A 782 30.03 1.80 -14.65
C LEU A 782 30.02 1.95 -13.13
N ASP A 783 29.28 1.05 -12.46
CA ASP A 783 29.20 0.91 -11.00
C ASP A 783 28.43 2.00 -10.24
N GLY A 784 27.46 2.65 -10.87
CA GLY A 784 26.61 3.69 -10.26
C GLY A 784 25.40 3.17 -9.46
N PHE A 785 25.00 1.90 -9.63
CA PHE A 785 23.74 1.37 -9.11
C PHE A 785 23.92 0.26 -8.05
N VAL A 786 23.17 0.33 -6.93
CA VAL A 786 23.23 -0.63 -5.82
C VAL A 786 21.83 -1.19 -5.51
N LEU A 787 21.70 -2.51 -5.31
CA LEU A 787 20.43 -3.15 -4.97
C LEU A 787 20.09 -2.98 -3.48
N SER A 788 18.84 -2.63 -3.17
CA SER A 788 18.29 -2.32 -1.83
C SER A 788 18.27 -3.47 -0.81
N GLY A 789 18.97 -4.58 -1.07
CA GLY A 789 19.22 -5.66 -0.11
C GLY A 789 20.57 -5.54 0.63
N ASP A 790 21.48 -4.70 0.14
CA ASP A 790 22.85 -4.59 0.67
C ASP A 790 23.04 -3.42 1.67
N GLU A 791 22.05 -2.53 1.82
CA GLU A 791 21.99 -1.56 2.93
C GLU A 791 21.57 -2.21 4.26
N ALA A 792 20.97 -3.40 4.23
CA ALA A 792 20.37 -4.06 5.39
C ALA A 792 21.40 -4.71 6.34
N GLN A 793 22.70 -4.65 6.06
CA GLN A 793 23.75 -5.10 6.99
C GLN A 793 24.47 -3.93 7.66
N GLY A 794 23.75 -3.24 8.55
CA GLY A 794 24.18 -2.68 9.85
C GLY A 794 25.66 -2.40 10.17
N THR A 795 26.50 -1.99 9.22
CA THR A 795 27.81 -1.38 9.45
C THR A 795 27.80 -0.05 8.75
N GLY A 796 27.58 1.03 9.50
CA GLY A 796 27.46 2.38 8.98
C GLY A 796 28.66 2.79 8.13
N THR A 797 28.48 2.76 6.81
CA THR A 797 29.08 3.61 5.75
C THR A 797 28.53 3.07 4.42
N GLY A 798 27.26 3.30 4.13
CA GLY A 798 26.69 3.08 2.80
C GLY A 798 27.15 4.18 1.85
N THR A 799 28.45 4.23 1.55
CA THR A 799 29.03 5.12 0.54
C THR A 799 29.35 4.29 -0.69
N VAL A 800 28.80 4.67 -1.85
CA VAL A 800 29.25 4.23 -3.18
C VAL A 800 30.78 4.28 -3.20
N ARG A 801 31.43 3.15 -3.52
CA ARG A 801 32.91 3.06 -3.53
C ARG A 801 33.57 3.42 -4.87
N GLY A 802 32.79 4.01 -5.77
CA GLY A 802 33.24 4.82 -6.89
C GLY A 802 32.55 4.45 -8.20
N LEU A 803 32.20 5.47 -8.99
CA LEU A 803 31.49 5.40 -10.27
C LEU A 803 32.37 6.03 -11.35
N TRP A 804 32.66 5.27 -12.41
CA TRP A 804 33.33 5.80 -13.59
C TRP A 804 32.27 6.32 -14.54
N GLN A 805 32.25 7.63 -14.78
CA GLN A 805 31.25 8.22 -15.67
C GLN A 805 31.83 9.28 -16.59
N ALA A 806 31.20 9.42 -17.75
CA ALA A 806 31.55 10.42 -18.73
C ALA A 806 30.34 10.80 -19.57
N GLY A 807 30.30 12.06 -19.99
CA GLY A 807 29.13 12.56 -20.70
C GLY A 807 29.25 14.03 -21.06
N VAL A 808 28.09 14.67 -21.18
CA VAL A 808 27.97 16.08 -21.54
C VAL A 808 27.05 16.78 -20.55
N PHE A 809 27.53 17.86 -19.92
CA PHE A 809 26.67 18.81 -19.24
C PHE A 809 25.95 19.67 -20.28
N MET A 810 24.64 19.76 -20.14
CA MET A 810 23.73 20.52 -20.98
C MET A 810 23.19 21.67 -20.15
N SER A 811 23.53 22.91 -20.53
CA SER A 811 23.11 24.10 -19.79
C SER A 811 22.39 25.10 -20.69
N ILE A 812 21.39 25.79 -20.14
CA ILE A 812 20.74 26.94 -20.77
C ILE A 812 20.60 28.08 -19.76
N TRP A 813 20.85 29.31 -20.21
CA TRP A 813 20.69 30.53 -19.42
C TRP A 813 19.38 31.24 -19.76
N GLU A 814 18.87 32.11 -18.87
CA GLU A 814 17.61 32.85 -19.09
C GLU A 814 17.57 33.68 -20.38
N ASN A 815 18.73 34.05 -20.93
CA ASN A 815 18.82 34.76 -22.20
C ASN A 815 18.65 33.86 -23.45
N GLY A 816 18.40 32.55 -23.24
CA GLY A 816 18.24 31.54 -24.29
C GLY A 816 19.55 30.99 -24.87
N THR A 817 20.70 31.38 -24.32
CA THR A 817 22.00 30.80 -24.73
C THR A 817 22.10 29.39 -24.17
N SER A 818 22.51 28.42 -24.98
CA SER A 818 22.79 27.05 -24.56
C SER A 818 24.29 26.72 -24.65
N ALA A 819 24.76 25.78 -23.83
CA ALA A 819 26.12 25.25 -23.88
C ALA A 819 26.13 23.74 -23.60
N TYR A 820 27.01 23.04 -24.31
CA TYR A 820 27.25 21.61 -24.16
C TYR A 820 28.72 21.39 -23.82
N THR A 821 28.98 20.89 -22.62
CA THR A 821 30.33 20.77 -22.07
C THR A 821 30.62 19.31 -21.75
N GLY A 822 31.55 18.69 -22.49
CA GLY A 822 31.96 17.32 -22.19
C GLY A 822 32.59 17.22 -20.80
N PHE A 823 32.43 16.10 -20.12
CA PHE A 823 33.06 15.85 -18.82
C PHE A 823 33.42 14.38 -18.63
N TYR A 824 34.30 14.13 -17.67
CA TYR A 824 34.56 12.80 -17.13
C TYR A 824 34.77 12.88 -15.62
N GLU A 825 34.47 11.80 -14.92
CA GLU A 825 34.48 11.77 -13.46
C GLU A 825 34.80 10.37 -12.94
N TRP A 826 35.44 10.35 -11.77
CA TRP A 826 35.49 9.18 -10.90
C TRP A 826 34.96 9.59 -9.54
N VAL A 827 33.70 9.25 -9.25
CA VAL A 827 33.04 9.58 -7.99
C VAL A 827 33.83 8.91 -6.84
N PRO A 828 34.10 9.59 -5.71
CA PRO A 828 33.53 10.87 -5.25
C PRO A 828 34.34 12.14 -5.59
N ASN A 829 35.26 12.09 -6.56
CA ASN A 829 35.94 13.32 -7.00
C ASN A 829 35.00 14.18 -7.84
N ASP A 830 35.17 15.50 -7.80
CA ASP A 830 34.40 16.42 -8.65
C ASP A 830 34.60 16.12 -10.16
N PRO A 831 33.56 16.32 -10.99
CA PRO A 831 33.65 16.14 -12.44
C PRO A 831 34.64 17.11 -13.09
N ILE A 832 35.43 16.62 -14.03
CA ILE A 832 36.37 17.43 -14.80
C ILE A 832 35.72 17.82 -16.13
N SER A 833 35.41 19.11 -16.28
CA SER A 833 34.84 19.66 -17.51
C SER A 833 35.89 19.90 -18.60
N LEU A 834 35.57 19.56 -19.83
CA LEU A 834 36.39 19.79 -21.03
C LEU A 834 36.18 21.20 -21.57
N THR A 835 37.25 21.85 -21.98
CA THR A 835 37.18 23.13 -22.69
C THR A 835 36.75 22.91 -24.15
N SER A 836 36.13 23.91 -24.78
CA SER A 836 35.77 23.86 -26.20
C SER A 836 36.98 23.64 -27.13
N SER A 837 38.20 23.94 -26.66
CA SER A 837 39.44 23.64 -27.40
C SER A 837 39.82 22.15 -27.37
N GLN A 838 39.44 21.44 -26.31
CA GLN A 838 39.65 20.00 -26.16
C GLN A 838 38.56 19.22 -26.89
N LEU A 839 37.30 19.63 -26.75
CA LEU A 839 36.17 19.05 -27.45
C LEU A 839 35.06 20.10 -27.61
N ALA A 840 34.83 20.59 -28.83
CA ALA A 840 33.70 21.45 -29.15
C ALA A 840 32.45 20.59 -29.36
N ILE A 841 31.35 20.94 -28.70
CA ILE A 841 30.06 20.24 -28.80
C ILE A 841 28.96 21.28 -28.98
N SER A 842 28.07 21.04 -29.94
CA SER A 842 26.91 21.89 -30.22
C SER A 842 25.62 21.06 -30.23
N GLU A 843 24.48 21.75 -30.19
CA GLU A 843 23.16 21.15 -30.41
C GLU A 843 23.15 20.30 -31.69
N GLY A 844 22.57 19.09 -31.63
CA GLY A 844 22.50 18.14 -32.75
C GLY A 844 23.78 17.36 -33.02
N ASP A 845 24.90 17.66 -32.36
CA ASP A 845 26.11 16.86 -32.49
C ASP A 845 25.95 15.46 -31.89
N HIS A 846 26.64 14.50 -32.51
CA HIS A 846 26.69 13.11 -32.07
C HIS A 846 28.02 12.89 -31.34
N VAL A 847 27.95 12.73 -30.02
CA VAL A 847 29.14 12.55 -29.18
C VAL A 847 29.23 11.07 -28.78
N HIS A 848 30.18 10.36 -29.36
CA HIS A 848 30.47 8.98 -28.98
C HIS A 848 31.32 8.95 -27.71
N VAL A 849 30.80 8.32 -26.67
CA VAL A 849 31.42 8.21 -25.36
C VAL A 849 31.73 6.75 -25.08
N VAL A 850 32.95 6.49 -24.59
CA VAL A 850 33.41 5.17 -24.19
C VAL A 850 34.07 5.31 -22.83
N VAL A 851 33.64 4.50 -21.85
CA VAL A 851 34.27 4.36 -20.54
C VAL A 851 34.74 2.91 -20.41
N GLU A 852 36.05 2.73 -20.26
CA GLU A 852 36.71 1.43 -20.09
C GLU A 852 37.39 1.39 -18.72
N THR A 853 37.38 0.22 -18.09
CA THR A 853 38.12 -0.04 -16.87
C THR A 853 39.07 -1.22 -17.04
N SER A 854 40.21 -1.14 -16.36
CA SER A 854 41.23 -2.18 -16.32
C SER A 854 41.81 -2.27 -14.90
N ASP A 855 42.75 -3.19 -14.69
CA ASP A 855 43.33 -3.47 -13.37
C ASP A 855 42.25 -3.76 -12.31
N GLY A 856 41.25 -4.57 -12.68
CA GLY A 856 40.13 -4.90 -11.79
C GLY A 856 39.28 -3.70 -11.38
N GLY A 857 39.09 -2.72 -12.28
CA GLY A 857 38.27 -1.52 -12.03
C GLY A 857 39.04 -0.31 -11.49
N TYR A 858 40.32 -0.46 -11.16
CA TYR A 858 41.12 0.60 -10.53
C TYR A 858 41.78 1.56 -11.52
N TYR A 859 41.73 1.28 -12.82
CA TYR A 859 42.18 2.24 -13.84
C TYR A 859 41.05 2.45 -14.84
N GLY A 860 40.59 3.69 -14.96
CA GLY A 860 39.58 4.09 -15.93
C GLY A 860 40.21 4.80 -17.12
N ASN A 861 39.77 4.46 -18.33
CA ASN A 861 40.11 5.10 -19.58
C ASN A 861 38.82 5.57 -20.26
N THR A 862 38.69 6.87 -20.47
CA THR A 862 37.50 7.49 -21.04
C THR A 862 37.83 8.18 -22.35
N SER A 863 36.96 8.07 -23.34
CA SER A 863 37.05 8.84 -24.57
C SER A 863 35.71 9.47 -24.96
N LEU A 864 35.76 10.71 -25.42
CA LEU A 864 34.64 11.44 -25.99
C LEU A 864 35.03 11.89 -27.40
N THR A 865 34.29 11.45 -28.40
CA THR A 865 34.50 11.82 -29.80
C THR A 865 33.26 12.51 -30.35
N ASN A 866 33.38 13.78 -30.71
CA ASN A 866 32.33 14.44 -31.49
C ASN A 866 32.44 13.95 -32.95
N LEU A 867 31.50 13.10 -33.36
CA LEU A 867 31.48 12.48 -34.69
C LEU A 867 31.24 13.50 -35.81
N ASN A 868 30.61 14.63 -35.50
CA ASN A 868 30.35 15.70 -36.47
C ASN A 868 31.63 16.46 -36.83
N THR A 869 32.53 16.66 -35.85
CA THR A 869 33.81 17.38 -36.04
C THR A 869 35.01 16.44 -36.16
N SER A 870 34.82 15.15 -35.88
CA SER A 870 35.89 14.14 -35.72
C SER A 870 36.93 14.51 -34.65
N GLN A 871 36.58 15.41 -33.72
CA GLN A 871 37.44 15.76 -32.59
C GLN A 871 37.28 14.71 -31.49
N THR A 872 38.39 14.16 -31.01
CA THR A 872 38.42 13.17 -29.93
C THR A 872 39.25 13.70 -28.77
N TYR A 873 38.69 13.58 -27.56
CA TYR A 873 39.41 13.70 -26.31
C TYR A 873 39.46 12.33 -25.63
N SER A 874 40.63 11.94 -25.12
CA SER A 874 40.79 10.71 -24.36
C SER A 874 41.63 10.98 -23.13
N PHE A 875 41.29 10.33 -22.04
CA PHE A 875 41.95 10.50 -20.76
C PHE A 875 41.88 9.21 -19.96
N GLY A 876 42.96 8.87 -19.26
CA GLY A 876 42.98 7.74 -18.34
C GLY A 876 43.57 8.13 -16.99
N GLN A 877 43.02 7.57 -15.91
CA GLN A 877 43.49 7.79 -14.55
C GLN A 877 43.35 6.54 -13.69
N GLU A 878 44.19 6.45 -12.67
CA GLU A 878 44.02 5.49 -11.58
C GLU A 878 42.98 6.00 -10.58
N ALA A 879 42.17 5.09 -10.04
CA ALA A 879 41.33 5.33 -8.87
C ALA A 879 42.22 5.70 -7.66
N PRO A 880 41.79 6.68 -6.83
CA PRO A 880 42.56 7.12 -5.67
C PRO A 880 42.87 5.97 -4.69
N THR A 881 44.09 5.99 -4.15
CA THR A 881 44.61 4.90 -3.30
C THR A 881 43.83 4.69 -2.00
N THR A 882 43.10 5.70 -1.51
CA THR A 882 42.26 5.64 -0.30
C THR A 882 41.04 4.73 -0.46
N TRP A 883 40.67 4.35 -1.69
CA TRP A 883 39.45 3.61 -1.99
C TRP A 883 39.69 2.15 -2.45
N ARG A 884 40.94 1.65 -2.37
CA ARG A 884 41.34 0.28 -2.78
C ARG A 884 41.11 -0.83 -1.70
N GLY A 885 40.03 -0.75 -0.91
CA GLY A 885 39.70 -1.71 0.18
C GLY A 885 38.95 -2.98 -0.30
N PRO A 886 38.70 -4.01 0.56
CA PRO A 886 37.98 -5.22 0.15
C PRO A 886 36.59 -4.88 -0.37
N THR A 887 36.33 -5.28 -1.62
CA THR A 887 35.27 -4.79 -2.51
C THR A 887 33.95 -5.52 -2.30
N TRP A 888 32.94 -4.78 -1.86
CA TRP A 888 31.53 -5.11 -2.01
C TRP A 888 30.80 -3.80 -2.36
N PRO A 889 30.15 -3.69 -3.54
CA PRO A 889 30.15 -4.64 -4.67
C PRO A 889 31.50 -4.71 -5.41
N SER A 890 31.63 -5.68 -6.33
CA SER A 890 32.80 -5.86 -7.21
C SER A 890 32.79 -4.84 -8.37
N PRO A 891 33.93 -4.39 -8.90
CA PRO A 891 33.96 -3.53 -10.09
C PRO A 891 33.31 -4.20 -11.31
N GLY A 892 32.59 -3.40 -12.10
CA GLY A 892 31.82 -3.82 -13.27
C GLY A 892 30.48 -4.47 -12.96
N THR A 893 29.91 -4.26 -11.77
CA THR A 893 28.61 -4.83 -11.39
C THR A 893 27.43 -4.22 -12.13
N SER A 894 27.54 -2.97 -12.57
CA SER A 894 26.51 -2.29 -13.34
C SER A 894 27.08 -1.43 -14.46
N ALA A 895 26.28 -1.22 -15.49
CA ALA A 895 26.51 -0.26 -16.57
C ALA A 895 25.26 0.59 -16.78
N GLU A 896 25.41 1.91 -16.90
CA GLU A 896 24.29 2.85 -16.91
C GLU A 896 24.32 3.81 -18.12
N TRP A 897 23.13 4.21 -18.57
CA TRP A 897 22.91 5.21 -19.64
C TRP A 897 21.91 6.25 -19.17
N ILE A 898 22.39 7.37 -18.62
CA ILE A 898 21.61 8.21 -17.71
C ILE A 898 21.47 9.65 -18.21
N ILE A 899 20.31 10.25 -17.90
CA ILE A 899 20.15 11.70 -17.79
C ILE A 899 19.92 12.05 -16.32
N GLU A 900 20.65 13.03 -15.81
CA GLU A 900 20.68 13.38 -14.40
C GLU A 900 20.56 14.90 -14.18
N ALA A 901 19.96 15.29 -13.06
CA ALA A 901 19.87 16.66 -12.59
C ALA A 901 21.26 17.26 -12.33
N GLY A 902 21.52 18.46 -12.86
CA GLY A 902 22.69 19.22 -12.47
C GLY A 902 22.59 19.67 -11.00
N THR A 903 23.65 19.49 -10.22
CA THR A 903 23.70 19.97 -8.83
C THR A 903 23.92 21.48 -8.78
N TYR A 904 22.87 22.26 -8.49
CA TYR A 904 23.03 23.64 -8.05
C TYR A 904 23.38 23.62 -6.56
N LEU A 905 24.64 23.89 -6.23
CA LEU A 905 25.29 23.65 -4.92
C LEU A 905 24.65 24.36 -3.69
N ASN A 906 23.58 25.12 -3.85
CA ASN A 906 22.88 25.84 -2.77
C ASN A 906 21.35 25.62 -2.74
N SER A 907 20.80 24.78 -3.62
CA SER A 907 19.37 24.49 -3.72
C SER A 907 19.07 23.07 -3.26
N THR A 908 18.01 22.89 -2.46
CA THR A 908 17.46 21.55 -2.13
C THR A 908 16.47 21.04 -3.18
N ARG A 909 16.36 21.71 -4.33
CA ARG A 909 15.42 21.43 -5.41
C ARG A 909 16.16 21.16 -6.73
N HIS A 910 15.74 20.12 -7.45
CA HIS A 910 16.26 19.80 -8.79
C HIS A 910 15.66 20.75 -9.83
N ILE A 911 16.53 21.40 -10.61
CA ILE A 911 16.16 22.44 -11.57
C ILE A 911 16.76 22.08 -12.93
N PHE A 912 15.90 21.70 -13.88
CA PHE A 912 16.26 21.10 -15.16
C PHE A 912 16.05 22.08 -16.33
N PRO A 913 16.84 22.03 -17.41
CA PRO A 913 16.43 22.61 -18.68
C PRO A 913 15.35 21.74 -19.33
N ASP A 914 14.47 22.31 -20.15
CA ASP A 914 13.59 21.49 -20.99
C ASP A 914 14.44 20.92 -22.14
N TRP A 915 14.55 19.59 -22.27
CA TRP A 915 15.33 18.92 -23.34
C TRP A 915 14.47 18.13 -24.31
N GLY A 916 13.18 17.91 -24.01
CA GLY A 916 12.25 17.18 -24.87
C GLY A 916 12.62 15.71 -25.07
N ASN A 917 13.48 15.39 -26.04
CA ASN A 917 13.91 14.02 -26.33
C ASN A 917 15.44 13.91 -26.39
N ALA A 918 16.04 13.30 -25.38
CA ALA A 918 17.44 12.90 -25.38
C ALA A 918 17.56 11.45 -25.89
N THR A 919 18.55 11.17 -26.73
CA THR A 919 18.71 9.84 -27.34
C THR A 919 20.16 9.41 -27.32
N MET A 920 20.40 8.17 -26.89
CA MET A 920 21.67 7.48 -27.05
C MET A 920 21.53 6.34 -28.07
N LEU A 921 22.50 6.25 -28.97
CA LEU A 921 22.57 5.22 -30.01
C LEU A 921 23.72 4.26 -29.71
N ASN A 922 23.63 3.02 -30.21
CA ASN A 922 24.66 1.99 -30.01
C ASN A 922 25.03 1.77 -28.54
N ALA A 923 24.07 1.90 -27.63
CA ALA A 923 24.24 1.75 -26.20
C ALA A 923 24.48 0.27 -25.84
N LYS A 924 25.70 -0.04 -25.38
CA LYS A 924 26.11 -1.41 -25.02
C LYS A 924 27.20 -1.45 -23.95
N ALA A 925 27.21 -2.53 -23.17
CA ALA A 925 28.22 -2.79 -22.15
C ALA A 925 28.88 -4.15 -22.43
N CYS A 926 30.19 -4.27 -22.18
CA CYS A 926 30.97 -5.42 -22.65
C CYS A 926 31.76 -6.09 -21.51
N TYR A 927 31.89 -7.41 -21.65
CA TYR A 927 32.80 -8.23 -20.83
C TYR A 927 34.11 -8.46 -21.59
N GLY A 928 35.14 -7.68 -21.23
CA GLY A 928 36.44 -7.70 -21.88
C GLY A 928 36.52 -6.87 -23.15
N ASP A 929 37.68 -6.92 -23.81
CA ASP A 929 38.03 -6.02 -24.92
C ASP A 929 37.41 -6.42 -26.28
N ASN A 930 36.71 -7.57 -26.36
CA ASN A 930 36.14 -8.08 -27.60
C ASN A 930 34.64 -7.78 -27.72
N ASP A 931 34.22 -7.18 -28.84
CA ASP A 931 32.82 -6.87 -29.17
C ASP A 931 31.86 -8.08 -29.17
N SER A 932 32.41 -9.30 -29.26
CA SER A 932 31.62 -10.54 -29.22
C SER A 932 30.98 -10.83 -27.86
N ALA A 933 31.36 -10.09 -26.82
CA ALA A 933 30.85 -10.26 -25.45
C ALA A 933 30.16 -8.99 -24.93
N CYS A 934 29.58 -8.18 -25.82
CA CYS A 934 28.77 -7.03 -25.46
C CYS A 934 27.28 -7.38 -25.34
N ILE A 935 26.63 -6.77 -24.36
CA ILE A 935 25.18 -6.78 -24.15
C ILE A 935 24.65 -5.39 -24.48
N MET A 936 23.66 -5.33 -25.37
CA MET A 936 22.97 -4.07 -25.68
C MET A 936 22.10 -3.63 -24.50
N ALA A 937 21.93 -2.33 -24.31
CA ALA A 937 21.15 -1.78 -23.20
C ALA A 937 19.76 -2.44 -23.05
N GLY A 938 19.07 -2.71 -24.16
CA GLY A 938 17.75 -3.35 -24.24
C GLY A 938 17.73 -4.82 -24.70
N ALA A 939 18.79 -5.60 -24.45
CA ALA A 939 18.79 -7.03 -24.74
C ALA A 939 17.67 -7.81 -24.00
N ALA A 940 17.11 -8.85 -24.62
CA ALA A 940 15.89 -9.53 -24.17
C ALA A 940 15.99 -10.36 -22.88
N ASP A 941 17.14 -10.36 -22.17
CA ASP A 941 17.26 -11.03 -20.87
C ASP A 941 16.76 -10.07 -19.77
N GLU A 942 15.48 -10.22 -19.42
CA GLU A 942 14.69 -9.30 -18.58
C GLU A 942 15.19 -9.22 -17.12
N ASN A 943 15.89 -10.25 -16.62
CA ASN A 943 16.24 -10.33 -15.19
C ASN A 943 17.32 -9.34 -14.74
N ASP A 944 18.15 -8.83 -15.67
CA ASP A 944 19.32 -8.00 -15.38
C ASP A 944 19.19 -6.55 -15.90
N LEU A 945 18.05 -6.20 -16.51
CA LEU A 945 17.71 -4.82 -16.88
C LEU A 945 16.95 -4.15 -15.72
N ARG A 946 17.31 -2.91 -15.40
CA ARG A 946 16.58 -2.05 -14.49
C ARG A 946 16.28 -0.76 -15.24
N MET A 947 15.01 -0.40 -15.36
CA MET A 947 14.62 0.88 -15.95
C MET A 947 14.45 1.87 -14.81
N THR A 948 15.07 3.04 -14.87
CA THR A 948 14.82 4.11 -13.89
C THR A 948 14.11 5.29 -14.53
N ALA A 949 13.33 6.05 -13.76
CA ALA A 949 12.70 7.27 -14.22
C ALA A 949 12.67 8.34 -13.13
N MET A 950 12.77 9.62 -13.54
CA MET A 950 12.79 10.73 -12.58
C MET A 950 11.38 11.01 -12.07
N ARG A 951 11.20 11.01 -10.75
CA ARG A 951 9.95 11.36 -10.06
C ARG A 951 10.21 12.56 -9.14
N LEU A 952 9.42 13.62 -9.30
CA LEU A 952 9.55 14.80 -8.46
C LEU A 952 8.92 14.57 -7.08
N ASN A 953 9.73 14.52 -6.03
CA ASN A 953 9.30 14.23 -4.66
C ASN A 953 8.17 15.16 -4.16
N GLU A 954 8.25 16.46 -4.45
CA GLU A 954 7.25 17.46 -4.02
C GLU A 954 5.83 17.23 -4.59
N THR A 955 5.73 16.50 -5.71
CA THR A 955 4.45 16.33 -6.44
C THR A 955 4.10 14.87 -6.72
N GLY A 956 5.03 13.93 -6.45
CA GLY A 956 4.94 12.53 -6.84
C GLY A 956 4.88 12.29 -8.36
N MET A 957 5.05 13.34 -9.18
CA MET A 957 4.85 13.30 -10.63
C MET A 957 6.07 12.74 -11.37
N LEU A 958 5.82 11.91 -12.38
CA LEU A 958 6.84 11.39 -13.27
C LEU A 958 7.33 12.49 -14.21
N TYR A 959 8.61 12.82 -14.16
CA TYR A 959 9.24 13.88 -14.97
C TYR A 959 9.74 13.34 -16.32
N THR A 960 10.24 12.11 -16.33
CA THR A 960 10.77 11.48 -17.55
C THR A 960 10.15 10.13 -17.87
N ARG A 961 10.25 9.75 -19.14
CA ARG A 961 10.00 8.41 -19.64
C ARG A 961 11.26 7.86 -20.27
N SER A 962 11.75 6.78 -19.70
CA SER A 962 12.88 6.02 -20.21
C SER A 962 12.40 4.91 -21.12
N TYR A 963 13.00 4.82 -22.30
CA TYR A 963 12.69 3.81 -23.30
C TYR A 963 13.99 3.19 -23.78
N VAL A 964 14.04 1.86 -23.81
CA VAL A 964 15.17 1.13 -24.38
C VAL A 964 14.68 0.07 -25.35
N GLU A 965 15.22 0.08 -26.55
CA GLU A 965 14.96 -0.94 -27.57
C GLU A 965 16.29 -1.34 -28.21
N SER A 966 16.71 -2.58 -27.97
CA SER A 966 18.01 -3.09 -28.43
C SER A 966 19.17 -2.21 -27.95
N ASP A 967 19.72 -1.35 -28.80
CA ASP A 967 20.88 -0.49 -28.55
C ASP A 967 20.52 1.00 -28.53
N ARG A 968 19.22 1.32 -28.51
CA ARG A 968 18.73 2.71 -28.50
C ARG A 968 18.11 2.99 -27.15
N VAL A 969 18.67 3.97 -26.45
CA VAL A 969 18.13 4.54 -25.23
C VAL A 969 17.49 5.88 -25.57
N LYS A 970 16.28 6.11 -25.11
CA LYS A 970 15.57 7.37 -25.31
C LYS A 970 14.99 7.82 -23.99
N GLU A 971 15.40 9.01 -23.57
CA GLU A 971 14.87 9.70 -22.40
C GLU A 971 14.00 10.86 -22.88
N THR A 972 12.70 10.76 -22.60
CA THR A 972 11.71 11.76 -23.00
C THR A 972 11.25 12.52 -21.76
N GLU A 973 11.36 13.84 -21.78
CA GLU A 973 10.71 14.72 -20.83
C GLU A 973 9.19 14.73 -21.06
N LEU A 974 8.42 14.74 -19.97
CA LEU A 974 6.97 14.73 -20.04
C LEU A 974 6.43 16.16 -19.90
N ASP A 975 5.96 16.73 -21.02
CA ASP A 975 5.31 18.06 -21.09
C ASP A 975 4.11 18.21 -20.13
N ASN A 976 3.52 17.09 -19.69
CA ASN A 976 2.44 17.02 -18.73
C ASN A 976 2.52 15.67 -17.98
N PRO A 977 3.06 15.63 -16.75
CA PRO A 977 3.29 14.38 -16.00
C PRO A 977 2.04 13.51 -15.77
N LYS A 978 0.84 14.05 -16.06
CA LYS A 978 -0.47 13.39 -15.90
C LYS A 978 -0.89 12.50 -17.08
N GLU A 979 -0.22 12.55 -18.23
CA GLU A 979 -0.66 11.80 -19.43
C GLU A 979 -0.26 10.32 -19.47
N TRP A 980 0.53 9.81 -18.52
CA TRP A 980 1.00 8.41 -18.59
C TRP A 980 -0.10 7.35 -18.45
N TYR A 981 -1.26 7.68 -17.88
CA TYR A 981 -2.35 6.73 -17.75
C TYR A 981 -3.26 6.62 -18.99
N ASN A 982 -3.02 7.38 -20.06
CA ASN A 982 -3.90 7.39 -21.23
C ASN A 982 -3.15 7.22 -22.57
N ASN A 983 -3.00 5.96 -22.97
CA ASN A 983 -2.95 5.40 -24.35
C ASN A 983 -1.62 5.24 -25.14
N ASP A 984 -1.55 4.02 -25.71
CA ASP A 984 -0.85 3.51 -26.90
C ASP A 984 0.67 3.28 -26.88
N SER A 985 1.06 2.07 -26.45
CA SER A 985 2.17 1.28 -27.03
C SER A 985 1.87 -0.22 -26.90
N PRO A 986 2.37 -1.08 -27.82
CA PRO A 986 1.99 -2.48 -27.92
C PRO A 986 2.76 -3.33 -26.91
N LEU A 987 2.49 -3.16 -25.62
CA LEU A 987 2.90 -4.11 -24.58
C LEU A 987 1.64 -4.45 -23.79
N GLY A 988 1.07 -5.61 -24.09
CA GLY A 988 -0.05 -6.14 -23.31
C GLY A 988 0.42 -6.36 -21.88
N ILE A 989 -0.03 -5.51 -20.96
CA ILE A 989 0.13 -5.74 -19.52
C ILE A 989 -0.73 -6.95 -19.17
N ALA A 990 -0.09 -8.12 -19.14
CA ALA A 990 -0.61 -9.26 -18.42
C ALA A 990 -0.35 -9.00 -16.93
N CYS A 991 -1.40 -8.91 -16.12
CA CYS A 991 -1.27 -9.05 -14.67
C CYS A 991 -0.61 -10.40 -14.37
N VAL A 992 0.66 -10.39 -14.00
CA VAL A 992 1.34 -11.53 -13.41
C VAL A 992 1.57 -11.20 -11.95
N GLN A 993 0.81 -11.87 -11.08
CA GLN A 993 1.14 -12.06 -9.68
C GLN A 993 2.59 -12.54 -9.57
N SER A 994 3.46 -11.81 -8.87
CA SER A 994 4.61 -12.46 -8.24
C SER A 994 4.18 -12.94 -6.85
N PRO A 995 4.31 -14.23 -6.52
CA PRO A 995 4.28 -14.68 -5.15
C PRO A 995 5.63 -14.32 -4.53
N PHE A 996 5.67 -13.44 -3.54
CA PHE A 996 6.86 -13.33 -2.70
C PHE A 996 7.02 -14.63 -1.91
N GLU A 997 7.92 -15.49 -2.39
CA GLU A 997 8.55 -16.53 -1.60
C GLU A 997 9.26 -15.88 -0.42
N SER A 998 8.70 -16.08 0.77
CA SER A 998 9.42 -15.94 2.03
C SER A 998 10.65 -16.84 2.00
N THR A 999 11.86 -16.26 1.91
CA THR A 999 13.10 -17.00 2.13
C THR A 999 13.20 -17.38 3.61
N LYS A 1000 12.61 -18.52 3.95
CA LYS A 1000 13.02 -19.30 5.12
C LYS A 1000 14.45 -19.81 4.88
N ARG A 1001 15.46 -19.19 5.49
CA ARG A 1001 16.71 -19.90 5.82
C ARG A 1001 16.72 -20.31 7.29
N GLY A 1002 16.33 -21.57 7.48
CA GLY A 1002 17.10 -22.58 8.22
C GLY A 1002 17.72 -22.16 9.56
N LEU A 1003 16.93 -22.37 10.62
CA LEU A 1003 17.45 -22.80 11.92
C LEU A 1003 18.34 -24.05 11.74
N ASN A 1004 19.65 -23.87 11.82
CA ASN A 1004 20.54 -24.94 12.27
C ASN A 1004 20.55 -24.94 13.81
N VAL A 1005 19.58 -25.63 14.41
CA VAL A 1005 19.71 -26.11 15.79
C VAL A 1005 19.97 -27.61 15.70
N ILE A 1006 21.24 -27.97 15.74
CA ILE A 1006 21.67 -29.30 16.18
C ILE A 1006 21.42 -29.33 17.69
N GLN A 1007 20.29 -29.89 18.11
CA GLN A 1007 20.13 -30.34 19.49
C GLN A 1007 20.60 -31.81 19.55
N VAL A 1008 21.87 -32.00 19.90
CA VAL A 1008 22.33 -33.24 20.53
C VAL A 1008 22.87 -32.83 21.89
N ARG A 1009 22.12 -33.20 22.94
CA ARG A 1009 22.46 -33.26 24.38
C ARG A 1009 23.60 -32.39 24.92
#